data_AF-A0A091N233-F1
#
_entry.id   AF-A0A091N233-F1
#
_cell.length_a   1.000
_cell.length_b   1.000
_cell.length_c   1.000
_cell.angle_alpha   90.00
_cell.angle_beta   90.00
_cell.angle_gamma   90.00
#
_symmetry.space_group_name_H-M   'P 1'
#
loop_
_entity.id
_entity.type
_entity.pdbx_description
1 polymer ?
#
loop_
_entity_poly.entity_id
_entity_poly.type
_entity_poly.pdbx_seq_one_letter_code
_entity_poly.pdbx_strand_id
1 'polypeptide(L)'
;AAGIISLLDEEEPQLKEFALHKLNAVVNDFWAEISESVDKIEVLYEDEGFRSRQFAALVASKVFYHLGAFEESLNYALGAGDLFNVNDNSEYVETIIAKCIDHYTKQCVENAELPEGEKKPVDERLEGIVNKMFQRCLDDHKYKQAIGIALETRRLDIFEKTILESNDVPGMLAYSLKLCMSLMQNKQFRNKVLRVLVKIYMNLEKPDFINVCQCLIFLDDPQAVSDILEKLVKEDNLLMAYQICFDLYESASQQFLSSVIQNLRTVGTPIASVPGSTNTGTVPGSEKDSDAMEAEEKPGSTCVGKSAEINPEPKDQISKMIKILSGEMAIELHLQFLIRNNNTDLMILKNTKDAVRNSVCHTATVIANSFMHCGTTSDQFLRDNLEWLARATNWAKFTATASLGVIHKGHEKEALQLMATYLPKDTSPGSAYQEGGGLYALGLIHANHGGDIIDYLLNQLKNASNDIVRHGGSLGLGLAAMGTARQDVYDLLKTNLYQDDAVTGEAAGLALGLVMLGSKNAQAIEDMVGYAQETQHEKILRGLAVGIALVMYGRMEEADALIESLCRDKDPILRRSGMYTVAMAYCGSGNNKAIRRLLHVAVSDVNDDVRRAAVESLGFILFRTPEQCPSVVSLLSESYNPHVRYGAAMALGICCAGTGNKEAINLLEPMTNDPVNYVRQGALIASALIMIQQTEITCPKVT
;
A
#
# COMPACT_ATOMS: atom_id res chain seq x y z
N ALA A 1 -39.85 41.98 21.43
CA ALA A 1 -39.48 41.22 22.64
C ALA A 1 -39.40 42.06 23.94
N ALA A 2 -38.98 43.33 23.93
CA ALA A 2 -38.70 44.16 25.12
C ALA A 2 -39.58 43.93 26.39
N GLY A 3 -40.92 43.95 26.28
CA GLY A 3 -41.83 43.75 27.43
C GLY A 3 -41.92 42.31 27.99
N ILE A 4 -41.24 41.34 27.35
CA ILE A 4 -41.02 39.98 27.88
C ILE A 4 -39.63 39.90 28.52
N ILE A 5 -38.65 40.62 27.98
CA ILE A 5 -37.30 40.72 28.54
C ILE A 5 -37.33 41.42 29.91
N SER A 6 -38.18 42.44 30.10
CA SER A 6 -38.37 43.08 31.41
C SER A 6 -38.96 42.16 32.48
N LEU A 7 -39.65 41.07 32.10
CA LEU A 7 -40.18 40.08 33.05
C LEU A 7 -39.08 39.14 33.59
N LEU A 8 -37.89 39.13 32.97
CA LEU A 8 -36.72 38.40 33.48
C LEU A 8 -36.04 39.15 34.65
N ASP A 9 -36.27 40.47 34.77
CA ASP A 9 -35.70 41.33 35.81
C ASP A 9 -36.47 41.27 37.13
N GLU A 10 -37.69 40.71 37.16
CA GLU A 10 -38.45 40.51 38.40
C GLU A 10 -37.95 39.28 39.18
N GLU A 11 -37.94 39.35 40.51
CA GLU A 11 -37.38 38.29 41.38
C GLU A 11 -38.23 37.00 41.39
N GLU A 12 -39.51 37.05 41.00
CA GLU A 12 -40.44 35.95 41.17
C GLU A 12 -40.23 34.82 40.13
N PRO A 13 -39.90 33.58 40.55
CA PRO A 13 -39.48 32.53 39.62
C PRO A 13 -40.58 32.07 38.65
N GLN A 14 -41.85 32.25 39.01
CA GLN A 14 -42.99 31.93 38.14
C GLN A 14 -43.12 32.91 36.96
N LEU A 15 -42.77 34.20 37.16
CA LEU A 15 -42.74 35.19 36.08
C LEU A 15 -41.61 34.89 35.09
N LYS A 16 -40.44 34.49 35.59
CA LYS A 16 -39.30 34.06 34.77
C LYS A 16 -39.64 32.83 33.92
N GLU A 17 -40.30 31.82 34.50
CA GLU A 17 -40.77 30.64 33.77
C GLU A 17 -41.79 31.01 32.66
N PHE A 18 -42.78 31.87 32.96
CA PHE A 18 -43.73 32.36 31.97
C PHE A 18 -43.05 33.17 30.85
N ALA A 19 -42.05 33.99 31.19
CA ALA A 19 -41.25 34.74 30.22
C ALA A 19 -40.48 33.79 29.28
N LEU A 20 -39.81 32.75 29.82
CA LEU A 20 -39.08 31.74 29.04
C LEU A 20 -39.98 30.95 28.09
N HIS A 21 -41.17 30.52 28.54
CA HIS A 21 -42.16 29.88 27.67
C HIS A 21 -42.57 30.79 26.49
N LYS A 22 -42.79 32.08 26.76
CA LYS A 22 -43.21 33.05 25.75
C LYS A 22 -42.07 33.41 24.80
N LEU A 23 -40.83 33.51 25.31
CA LEU A 23 -39.61 33.70 24.51
C LEU A 23 -39.39 32.55 23.52
N ASN A 24 -39.50 31.29 23.97
CA ASN A 24 -39.34 30.12 23.11
C ASN A 24 -40.30 30.10 21.91
N ALA A 25 -41.52 30.63 22.07
CA ALA A 25 -42.52 30.71 21.00
C ALA A 25 -42.23 31.83 19.97
N VAL A 26 -41.57 32.92 20.38
CA VAL A 26 -41.34 34.12 19.54
C VAL A 26 -39.89 34.29 19.09
N VAL A 27 -39.00 33.37 19.47
CA VAL A 27 -37.54 33.49 19.23
C VAL A 27 -37.20 33.60 17.75
N ASN A 28 -37.95 32.95 16.86
CA ASN A 28 -37.71 33.00 15.42
C ASN A 28 -37.97 34.41 14.82
N ASP A 29 -38.90 35.16 15.38
CA ASP A 29 -39.30 36.49 14.88
C ASP A 29 -38.50 37.62 15.53
N PHE A 30 -38.07 37.44 16.79
CA PHE A 30 -37.46 38.50 17.62
C PHE A 30 -36.05 38.16 18.15
N TRP A 31 -35.33 37.19 17.56
CA TRP A 31 -33.99 36.79 18.01
C TRP A 31 -33.03 37.98 18.19
N ALA A 32 -33.09 38.98 17.30
CA ALA A 32 -32.21 40.16 17.34
C ALA A 32 -32.46 41.10 18.55
N GLU A 33 -33.67 41.14 19.11
CA GLU A 33 -33.92 41.85 20.38
C GLU A 33 -33.51 40.99 21.59
N ILE A 34 -33.58 39.66 21.47
CA ILE A 34 -33.26 38.74 22.56
C ILE A 34 -31.73 38.60 22.70
N SER A 35 -30.98 38.69 21.59
CA SER A 35 -29.52 38.63 21.58
C SER A 35 -28.85 39.75 22.37
N GLU A 36 -29.43 40.96 22.41
CA GLU A 36 -28.94 42.07 23.24
C GLU A 36 -29.12 41.84 24.76
N SER A 37 -29.81 40.76 25.14
CA SER A 37 -30.11 40.42 26.54
C SER A 37 -29.80 38.95 26.87
N VAL A 38 -28.93 38.29 26.09
CA VAL A 38 -28.61 36.87 26.27
C VAL A 38 -27.93 36.61 27.62
N ASP A 39 -27.09 37.54 28.09
CA ASP A 39 -26.42 37.54 29.40
C ASP A 39 -27.41 37.27 30.56
N LYS A 40 -28.63 37.81 30.47
CA LYS A 40 -29.67 37.59 31.49
C LYS A 40 -30.16 36.14 31.51
N ILE A 41 -30.20 35.48 30.35
CA ILE A 41 -30.60 34.08 30.19
C ILE A 41 -29.48 33.16 30.69
N GLU A 42 -28.21 33.55 30.47
CA GLU A 42 -27.04 32.84 31.02
C GLU A 42 -27.04 32.87 32.56
N VAL A 43 -27.27 34.03 33.19
CA VAL A 43 -27.39 34.13 34.65
C VAL A 43 -28.51 33.23 35.21
N LEU A 44 -29.62 33.04 34.48
CA LEU A 44 -30.71 32.13 34.84
C LEU A 44 -30.42 30.65 34.58
N TYR A 45 -29.38 30.34 33.79
CA TYR A 45 -28.90 28.99 33.56
C TYR A 45 -27.85 28.57 34.62
N GLU A 46 -26.97 29.50 35.01
CA GLU A 46 -25.95 29.29 36.05
C GLU A 46 -26.54 29.18 37.48
N ASP A 47 -27.76 29.68 37.72
CA ASP A 47 -28.45 29.53 39.00
C ASP A 47 -28.96 28.10 39.23
N GLU A 48 -28.19 27.29 39.97
CA GLU A 48 -28.58 25.93 40.38
C GLU A 48 -29.88 25.86 41.20
N GLY A 49 -30.32 26.95 41.82
CA GLY A 49 -31.59 27.04 42.54
C GLY A 49 -32.82 27.13 41.63
N PHE A 50 -32.64 27.45 40.34
CA PHE A 50 -33.73 27.70 39.41
C PHE A 50 -34.25 26.40 38.75
N ARG A 51 -35.50 26.03 39.07
CA ARG A 51 -36.13 24.79 38.60
C ARG A 51 -36.19 24.66 37.08
N SER A 52 -36.33 25.77 36.38
CA SER A 52 -36.57 25.80 34.93
C SER A 52 -35.30 26.15 34.13
N ARG A 53 -34.10 25.91 34.70
CA ARG A 53 -32.78 26.13 34.07
C ARG A 53 -32.66 25.46 32.70
N GLN A 54 -33.27 24.29 32.52
CA GLN A 54 -33.30 23.55 31.26
C GLN A 54 -34.03 24.35 30.15
N PHE A 55 -35.05 25.12 30.53
CA PHE A 55 -35.81 25.97 29.60
C PHE A 55 -35.05 27.25 29.26
N ALA A 56 -34.30 27.81 30.21
CA ALA A 56 -33.37 28.92 29.95
C ALA A 56 -32.29 28.49 28.95
N ALA A 57 -31.68 27.32 29.16
CA ALA A 57 -30.69 26.72 28.27
C ALA A 57 -31.24 26.51 26.84
N LEU A 58 -32.48 26.00 26.71
CA LEU A 58 -33.13 25.82 25.40
C LEU A 58 -33.37 27.15 24.67
N VAL A 59 -33.78 28.21 25.38
CA VAL A 59 -33.97 29.54 24.78
C VAL A 59 -32.62 30.17 24.40
N ALA A 60 -31.62 30.12 25.27
CA ALA A 60 -30.27 30.58 24.97
C ALA A 60 -29.70 29.88 23.73
N SER A 61 -29.80 28.55 23.67
CA SER A 61 -29.32 27.75 22.53
C SER A 61 -29.98 28.15 21.20
N LYS A 62 -31.29 28.43 21.19
CA LYS A 62 -32.00 28.95 20.01
C LYS A 62 -31.59 30.37 19.61
N VAL A 63 -31.24 31.22 20.58
CA VAL A 63 -30.70 32.56 20.31
C VAL A 63 -29.32 32.43 19.65
N PHE A 64 -28.39 31.68 20.25
CA PHE A 64 -27.05 31.43 19.69
C PHE A 64 -27.09 30.74 18.31
N TYR A 65 -28.07 29.88 18.06
CA TYR A 65 -28.33 29.30 16.73
C TYR A 65 -28.59 30.40 15.68
N HIS A 66 -29.43 31.39 15.99
CA HIS A 66 -29.73 32.51 15.08
C HIS A 66 -28.58 33.53 14.97
N LEU A 67 -27.72 33.67 16.00
CA LEU A 67 -26.43 34.40 15.86
C LEU A 67 -25.40 33.66 14.98
N GLY A 68 -25.58 32.36 14.73
CA GLY A 68 -24.57 31.50 14.09
C GLY A 68 -23.45 31.03 15.03
N ALA A 69 -23.59 31.23 16.34
CA ALA A 69 -22.63 30.81 17.36
C ALA A 69 -22.91 29.35 17.80
N PHE A 70 -22.60 28.41 16.91
CA PHE A 70 -23.02 27.02 17.06
C PHE A 70 -22.37 26.25 18.23
N GLU A 71 -21.18 26.64 18.68
CA GLU A 71 -20.48 25.97 19.80
C GLU A 71 -21.11 26.32 21.15
N GLU A 72 -21.44 27.59 21.36
CA GLU A 72 -22.21 28.07 22.52
C GLU A 72 -23.63 27.47 22.51
N SER A 73 -24.29 27.51 21.34
CA SER A 73 -25.59 26.86 21.12
C SER A 73 -25.58 25.38 21.49
N LEU A 74 -24.53 24.63 21.11
CA LEU A 74 -24.34 23.22 21.51
C LEU A 74 -24.22 23.06 23.02
N ASN A 75 -23.41 23.87 23.71
CA ASN A 75 -23.22 23.80 25.15
C ASN A 75 -24.54 24.02 25.91
N TYR A 76 -25.34 25.01 25.50
CA TYR A 76 -26.66 25.25 26.10
C TYR A 76 -27.71 24.17 25.70
N ALA A 77 -27.62 23.57 24.51
CA ALA A 77 -28.46 22.42 24.14
C ALA A 77 -28.17 21.20 25.04
N LEU A 78 -26.90 20.94 25.36
CA LEU A 78 -26.49 19.91 26.33
C LEU A 78 -26.94 20.26 27.76
N GLY A 79 -27.01 21.55 28.10
CA GLY A 79 -27.59 22.06 29.35
C GLY A 79 -29.10 21.87 29.47
N ALA A 80 -29.84 21.84 28.35
CA ALA A 80 -31.29 21.66 28.33
C ALA A 80 -31.75 20.22 28.65
N GLY A 81 -30.87 19.23 28.52
CA GLY A 81 -31.15 17.83 28.89
C GLY A 81 -32.38 17.26 28.18
N ASP A 82 -33.35 16.77 28.95
CA ASP A 82 -34.56 16.10 28.42
C ASP A 82 -35.51 17.01 27.62
N LEU A 83 -35.35 18.34 27.70
CA LEU A 83 -36.09 19.27 26.85
C LEU A 83 -35.55 19.35 25.41
N PHE A 84 -34.33 18.87 25.16
CA PHE A 84 -33.76 18.76 23.82
C PHE A 84 -34.04 17.37 23.22
N ASN A 85 -35.16 17.25 22.52
CA ASN A 85 -35.60 15.98 21.92
C ASN A 85 -35.00 15.77 20.52
N VAL A 86 -34.19 14.72 20.39
CA VAL A 86 -33.58 14.23 19.13
C VAL A 86 -34.63 13.73 18.12
N ASN A 87 -35.88 13.53 18.56
CA ASN A 87 -36.99 13.05 17.75
C ASN A 87 -37.76 14.18 17.02
N ASP A 88 -37.54 15.44 17.40
CA ASP A 88 -38.27 16.57 16.82
C ASP A 88 -37.63 16.99 15.49
N ASN A 89 -38.37 16.83 14.39
CA ASN A 89 -37.91 17.18 13.03
C ASN A 89 -37.93 18.70 12.76
N SER A 90 -37.29 19.49 13.63
CA SER A 90 -37.10 20.94 13.42
C SER A 90 -35.72 21.23 12.82
N GLU A 91 -35.63 22.23 11.95
CA GLU A 91 -34.37 22.67 11.33
C GLU A 91 -33.29 23.00 12.37
N TYR A 92 -33.71 23.55 13.51
CA TYR A 92 -32.87 23.78 14.68
C TYR A 92 -32.30 22.46 15.23
N VAL A 93 -33.13 21.46 15.53
CA VAL A 93 -32.65 20.16 16.05
C VAL A 93 -31.74 19.45 15.05
N GLU A 94 -32.08 19.45 13.76
CA GLU A 94 -31.23 18.85 12.71
C GLU A 94 -29.85 19.53 12.64
N THR A 95 -29.81 20.87 12.65
CA THR A 95 -28.54 21.61 12.61
C THR A 95 -27.72 21.41 13.89
N ILE A 96 -28.37 21.41 15.06
CA ILE A 96 -27.68 21.15 16.33
C ILE A 96 -27.14 19.71 16.37
N ILE A 97 -27.89 18.70 15.93
CA ILE A 97 -27.39 17.32 15.83
C ILE A 97 -26.18 17.24 14.88
N ALA A 98 -26.23 17.88 13.72
CA ALA A 98 -25.08 17.94 12.82
C ALA A 98 -23.85 18.56 13.51
N LYS A 99 -24.03 19.65 14.27
CA LYS A 99 -22.97 20.29 15.05
C LYS A 99 -22.49 19.46 16.25
N CYS A 100 -23.38 18.72 16.92
CA CYS A 100 -23.02 17.72 17.92
C CYS A 100 -22.04 16.70 17.33
N ILE A 101 -22.38 16.14 16.17
CA ILE A 101 -21.59 15.11 15.49
C ILE A 101 -20.27 15.70 14.98
N ASP A 102 -20.27 16.88 14.33
CA ASP A 102 -19.06 17.60 13.91
C ASP A 102 -18.08 17.84 15.08
N HIS A 103 -18.61 18.23 16.25
CA HIS A 103 -17.78 18.55 17.42
C HIS A 103 -17.29 17.27 18.13
N TYR A 104 -18.17 16.28 18.32
CA TYR A 104 -17.84 14.99 18.90
C TYR A 104 -16.81 14.24 18.05
N THR A 105 -16.98 14.20 16.72
CA THR A 105 -16.02 13.54 15.81
C THR A 105 -14.64 14.20 15.87
N LYS A 106 -14.54 15.53 15.89
CA LYS A 106 -13.27 16.25 16.11
C LYS A 106 -12.61 15.86 17.44
N GLN A 107 -13.35 15.87 18.55
CA GLN A 107 -12.82 15.45 19.85
C GLN A 107 -12.36 14.00 19.86
N CYS A 108 -13.13 13.08 19.25
CA CYS A 108 -12.75 11.67 19.10
C CYS A 108 -11.52 11.47 18.20
N VAL A 109 -11.32 12.30 17.18
CA VAL A 109 -10.13 12.29 16.33
C VAL A 109 -8.90 12.71 17.12
N GLU A 110 -8.95 13.85 17.84
CA GLU A 110 -7.86 14.32 18.71
C GLU A 110 -7.53 13.30 19.81
N ASN A 111 -8.53 12.81 20.53
CA ASN A 111 -8.37 11.81 21.60
C ASN A 111 -7.88 10.43 21.12
N ALA A 112 -7.98 10.15 19.82
CA ALA A 112 -7.45 8.92 19.21
C ALA A 112 -6.01 9.08 18.69
N GLU A 113 -5.50 10.30 18.59
CA GLU A 113 -4.11 10.63 18.24
C GLU A 113 -3.25 10.86 19.50
N LEU A 114 -3.87 11.23 20.62
CA LEU A 114 -3.22 11.35 21.93
C LEU A 114 -2.96 9.99 22.62
N PRO A 115 -1.88 9.86 23.42
CA PRO A 115 -1.65 8.70 24.28
C PRO A 115 -2.78 8.48 25.30
N GLU A 116 -2.93 7.24 25.77
CA GLU A 116 -4.10 6.83 26.54
C GLU A 116 -4.32 7.55 27.89
N GLY A 117 -3.28 8.21 28.42
CA GLY A 117 -3.36 9.02 29.65
C GLY A 117 -3.69 10.50 29.45
N GLU A 118 -3.73 11.02 28.22
CA GLU A 118 -3.95 12.45 27.92
C GLU A 118 -5.29 12.73 27.24
N LYS A 119 -6.16 11.72 27.12
CA LYS A 119 -7.50 11.85 26.51
C LYS A 119 -8.34 12.87 27.26
N LYS A 120 -8.84 13.89 26.55
CA LYS A 120 -9.79 14.87 27.10
C LYS A 120 -11.09 14.15 27.49
N PRO A 121 -11.66 14.40 28.67
CA PRO A 121 -12.95 13.82 29.04
C PRO A 121 -14.03 14.34 28.08
N VAL A 122 -14.77 13.42 27.46
CA VAL A 122 -15.91 13.75 26.60
C VAL A 122 -17.15 13.83 27.48
N ASP A 123 -18.02 14.82 27.26
CA ASP A 123 -19.26 14.97 28.03
C ASP A 123 -20.22 13.80 27.75
N GLU A 124 -20.63 13.10 28.80
CA GLU A 124 -21.57 11.97 28.73
C GLU A 124 -22.89 12.34 28.04
N ARG A 125 -23.31 13.61 28.11
CA ARG A 125 -24.52 14.13 27.45
C ARG A 125 -24.34 14.20 25.94
N LEU A 126 -23.14 14.58 25.47
CA LEU A 126 -22.80 14.64 24.05
C LEU A 126 -22.76 13.22 23.46
N GLU A 127 -22.12 12.28 24.17
CA GLU A 127 -22.17 10.87 23.80
C GLU A 127 -23.60 10.29 23.85
N GLY A 128 -24.41 10.71 24.83
CA GLY A 128 -25.81 10.32 24.95
C GLY A 128 -26.68 10.75 23.77
N ILE A 129 -26.53 11.98 23.26
CA ILE A 129 -27.22 12.44 22.05
C ILE A 129 -26.78 11.63 20.83
N VAL A 130 -25.47 11.41 20.67
CA VAL A 130 -24.92 10.61 19.57
C VAL A 130 -25.44 9.16 19.65
N ASN A 131 -25.53 8.56 20.83
CA ASN A 131 -26.10 7.23 21.04
C ASN A 131 -27.60 7.15 20.69
N LYS A 132 -28.40 8.15 21.06
CA LYS A 132 -29.82 8.26 20.64
C LYS A 132 -29.95 8.40 19.12
N MET A 133 -29.04 9.12 18.48
CA MET A 133 -28.99 9.26 17.02
C MET A 133 -28.66 7.92 16.34
N PHE A 134 -27.69 7.16 16.86
CA PHE A 134 -27.41 5.80 16.39
C PHE A 134 -28.62 4.87 16.53
N GLN A 135 -29.33 4.89 17.66
CA GLN A 135 -30.57 4.12 17.85
C GLN A 135 -31.61 4.49 16.78
N ARG A 136 -31.86 5.78 16.55
CA ARG A 136 -32.75 6.25 15.49
C ARG A 136 -32.34 5.74 14.10
N CYS A 137 -31.04 5.69 13.77
CA CYS A 137 -30.57 5.14 12.49
C CYS A 137 -30.74 3.62 12.37
N LEU A 138 -30.70 2.88 13.49
CA LEU A 138 -30.94 1.43 13.53
C LEU A 138 -32.45 1.13 13.40
N ASP A 139 -33.29 1.88 14.13
CA ASP A 139 -34.76 1.81 14.04
C ASP A 139 -35.28 2.19 12.64
N ASP A 140 -34.67 3.20 12.00
CA ASP A 140 -34.95 3.59 10.60
C ASP A 140 -34.41 2.58 9.55
N HIS A 141 -33.72 1.50 9.97
CA HIS A 141 -33.00 0.54 9.13
C HIS A 141 -31.96 1.16 8.17
N LYS A 142 -31.38 2.31 8.53
CA LYS A 142 -30.39 3.06 7.71
C LYS A 142 -28.94 2.65 8.04
N TYR A 143 -28.66 1.35 8.05
CA TYR A 143 -27.36 0.78 8.42
C TYR A 143 -26.15 1.41 7.70
N LYS A 144 -26.29 1.80 6.43
CA LYS A 144 -25.21 2.47 5.66
C LYS A 144 -24.81 3.83 6.26
N GLN A 145 -25.76 4.59 6.80
CA GLN A 145 -25.49 5.86 7.47
C GLN A 145 -24.88 5.62 8.86
N ALA A 146 -25.44 4.66 9.62
CA ALA A 146 -24.88 4.26 10.91
C ALA A 146 -23.42 3.77 10.79
N ILE A 147 -23.07 3.01 9.75
CA ILE A 147 -21.67 2.63 9.47
C ILE A 147 -20.80 3.86 9.20
N GLY A 148 -21.27 4.83 8.40
CA GLY A 148 -20.54 6.08 8.14
C GLY A 148 -20.24 6.84 9.43
N ILE A 149 -21.25 7.10 10.25
CA ILE A 149 -21.13 7.84 11.51
C ILE A 149 -20.29 7.05 12.53
N ALA A 150 -20.38 5.72 12.57
CA ALA A 150 -19.54 4.88 13.45
C ALA A 150 -18.05 4.96 13.07
N LEU A 151 -17.75 5.05 11.77
CA LEU A 151 -16.40 5.23 11.25
C LEU A 151 -15.88 6.66 11.49
N GLU A 152 -16.70 7.69 11.31
CA GLU A 152 -16.37 9.10 11.61
C GLU A 152 -16.10 9.32 13.10
N THR A 153 -16.93 8.76 13.97
CA THR A 153 -16.77 8.81 15.44
C THR A 153 -15.66 7.90 15.96
N ARG A 154 -15.00 7.12 15.09
CA ARG A 154 -13.97 6.12 15.41
C ARG A 154 -14.41 5.07 16.46
N ARG A 155 -15.72 4.83 16.65
CA ARG A 155 -16.26 3.88 17.65
C ARG A 155 -16.54 2.49 17.06
N LEU A 156 -15.67 1.54 17.41
CA LEU A 156 -15.72 0.15 16.95
C LEU A 156 -16.94 -0.62 17.47
N ASP A 157 -17.35 -0.38 18.71
CA ASP A 157 -18.43 -1.12 19.37
C ASP A 157 -19.78 -0.93 18.67
N ILE A 158 -20.05 0.29 18.16
CA ILE A 158 -21.27 0.59 17.41
C ILE A 158 -21.15 0.10 15.97
N PHE A 159 -19.97 0.17 15.37
CA PHE A 159 -19.71 -0.41 14.06
C PHE A 159 -20.00 -1.93 14.05
N GLU A 160 -19.54 -2.68 15.07
CA GLU A 160 -19.82 -4.10 15.24
C GLU A 160 -21.32 -4.37 15.44
N LYS A 161 -22.00 -3.64 16.34
CA LYS A 161 -23.45 -3.76 16.53
C LYS A 161 -24.26 -3.48 15.27
N THR A 162 -23.93 -2.42 14.54
CA THR A 162 -24.62 -2.01 13.31
C THR A 162 -24.56 -3.08 12.23
N ILE A 163 -23.45 -3.83 12.16
CA ILE A 163 -23.29 -4.94 11.21
C ILE A 163 -24.14 -6.15 11.66
N LEU A 164 -24.10 -6.49 12.94
CA LEU A 164 -24.84 -7.65 13.50
C LEU A 164 -26.36 -7.47 13.49
N GLU A 165 -26.86 -6.25 13.66
CA GLU A 165 -28.30 -5.92 13.63
C GLU A 165 -28.84 -5.71 12.20
N SER A 166 -28.00 -5.87 11.17
CA SER A 166 -28.40 -5.64 9.77
C SER A 166 -29.01 -6.87 9.11
N ASN A 167 -30.08 -6.67 8.33
CA ASN A 167 -30.75 -7.73 7.56
C ASN A 167 -29.88 -8.32 6.42
N ASP A 168 -28.79 -7.63 6.04
CA ASP A 168 -27.85 -8.02 4.97
C ASP A 168 -26.41 -7.87 5.47
N VAL A 169 -26.00 -8.76 6.38
CA VAL A 169 -24.66 -8.79 6.96
C VAL A 169 -23.55 -8.90 5.89
N PRO A 170 -23.63 -9.77 4.87
CA PRO A 170 -22.59 -9.87 3.84
C PRO A 170 -22.44 -8.59 3.02
N GLY A 171 -23.55 -7.95 2.61
CA GLY A 171 -23.52 -6.69 1.87
C GLY A 171 -22.97 -5.52 2.69
N MET A 172 -23.32 -5.45 3.99
CA MET A 172 -22.76 -4.43 4.90
C MET A 172 -21.26 -4.63 5.14
N LEU A 173 -20.80 -5.88 5.30
CA LEU A 173 -19.37 -6.18 5.46
C LEU A 173 -18.56 -5.76 4.22
N ALA A 174 -18.98 -6.15 3.01
CA ALA A 174 -18.32 -5.74 1.77
C ALA A 174 -18.32 -4.21 1.56
N TYR A 175 -19.43 -3.54 1.90
CA TYR A 175 -19.52 -2.07 1.89
C TYR A 175 -18.54 -1.44 2.87
N SER A 176 -18.45 -1.98 4.10
CA SER A 176 -17.54 -1.48 5.14
C SER A 176 -16.07 -1.66 4.75
N LEU A 177 -15.69 -2.76 4.11
CA LEU A 177 -14.34 -2.96 3.56
C LEU A 177 -14.02 -1.94 2.48
N LYS A 178 -14.94 -1.70 1.55
CA LYS A 178 -14.76 -0.68 0.51
C LYS A 178 -14.54 0.71 1.12
N LEU A 179 -15.31 1.09 2.14
CA LEU A 179 -15.12 2.34 2.89
C LEU A 179 -13.77 2.38 3.63
N CYS A 180 -13.36 1.28 4.27
CA CYS A 180 -12.07 1.18 4.96
C CYS A 180 -10.88 1.33 4.01
N MET A 181 -11.03 0.95 2.74
CA MET A 181 -9.97 1.03 1.73
C MET A 181 -9.97 2.36 0.95
N SER A 182 -11.10 3.05 0.82
CA SER A 182 -11.20 4.34 0.11
C SER A 182 -11.12 5.57 1.02
N LEU A 183 -11.72 5.53 2.21
CA LEU A 183 -11.92 6.70 3.07
C LEU A 183 -10.85 6.83 4.17
N MET A 184 -10.33 5.70 4.67
CA MET A 184 -9.44 5.70 5.85
C MET A 184 -7.98 6.03 5.49
N GLN A 185 -7.60 7.27 5.77
CA GLN A 185 -6.22 7.75 5.60
C GLN A 185 -5.27 7.25 6.70
N ASN A 186 -5.74 7.07 7.93
CA ASN A 186 -4.91 6.63 9.07
C ASN A 186 -4.81 5.09 9.14
N LYS A 187 -3.59 4.56 8.98
CA LYS A 187 -3.27 3.12 9.05
C LYS A 187 -3.61 2.48 10.39
N GLN A 188 -3.36 3.14 11.51
CA GLN A 188 -3.58 2.57 12.84
C GLN A 188 -5.08 2.34 13.10
N PHE A 189 -5.93 3.30 12.75
CA PHE A 189 -7.39 3.14 12.87
C PHE A 189 -7.92 2.11 11.88
N ARG A 190 -7.48 2.15 10.61
CA ARG A 190 -7.84 1.14 9.60
C ARG A 190 -7.53 -0.28 10.07
N ASN A 191 -6.34 -0.51 10.64
CA ASN A 191 -5.95 -1.82 11.15
C ASN A 191 -6.80 -2.27 12.37
N LYS A 192 -7.28 -1.34 13.22
CA LYS A 192 -8.24 -1.65 14.28
C LYS A 192 -9.61 -2.09 13.71
N VAL A 193 -10.13 -1.37 12.71
CA VAL A 193 -11.41 -1.73 12.05
C VAL A 193 -11.32 -3.07 11.33
N LEU A 194 -10.24 -3.31 10.57
CA LEU A 194 -10.03 -4.59 9.88
C LEU A 194 -9.92 -5.78 10.85
N ARG A 195 -9.33 -5.61 12.04
CA ARG A 195 -9.33 -6.64 13.11
C ARG A 195 -10.74 -6.98 13.60
N VAL A 196 -11.62 -5.99 13.73
CA VAL A 196 -13.02 -6.22 14.09
C VAL A 196 -13.76 -6.94 12.96
N LEU A 197 -13.56 -6.52 11.71
CA LEU A 197 -14.17 -7.18 10.55
C LEU A 197 -13.76 -8.66 10.45
N VAL A 198 -12.47 -8.99 10.60
CA VAL A 198 -12.01 -10.40 10.60
C VAL A 198 -12.71 -11.23 11.68
N LYS A 199 -12.91 -10.69 12.89
CA LYS A 199 -13.65 -11.38 13.96
C LYS A 199 -15.11 -11.62 13.58
N ILE A 200 -15.79 -10.60 13.03
CA ILE A 200 -17.20 -10.73 12.61
C ILE A 200 -17.31 -11.79 11.51
N TYR A 201 -16.47 -11.75 10.47
CA TYR A 201 -16.45 -12.74 9.40
C TYR A 201 -16.21 -14.18 9.90
N MET A 202 -15.34 -14.39 10.90
CA MET A 202 -15.11 -15.70 11.51
C MET A 202 -16.30 -16.22 12.33
N ASN A 203 -17.13 -15.32 12.87
CA ASN A 203 -18.29 -15.67 13.70
C ASN A 203 -19.58 -15.92 12.88
N LEU A 204 -19.54 -15.75 11.55
CA LEU A 204 -20.68 -16.06 10.66
C LEU A 204 -20.88 -17.58 10.51
N GLU A 205 -22.13 -18.01 10.31
CA GLU A 205 -22.49 -19.40 10.03
C GLU A 205 -21.76 -20.00 8.81
N LYS A 206 -21.36 -19.13 7.87
CA LYS A 206 -20.50 -19.44 6.73
C LYS A 206 -19.43 -18.36 6.62
N PRO A 207 -18.19 -18.62 7.10
CA PRO A 207 -17.12 -17.65 6.99
C PRO A 207 -16.75 -17.38 5.52
N ASP A 208 -16.67 -16.11 5.16
CA ASP A 208 -16.15 -15.68 3.86
C ASP A 208 -14.64 -15.52 3.93
N PHE A 209 -13.94 -16.61 3.62
CA PHE A 209 -12.49 -16.67 3.75
C PHE A 209 -11.74 -15.76 2.76
N ILE A 210 -12.34 -15.38 1.63
CA ILE A 210 -11.70 -14.50 0.63
C ILE A 210 -11.55 -13.10 1.23
N ASN A 211 -12.65 -12.53 1.73
CA ASN A 211 -12.64 -11.23 2.38
C ASN A 211 -11.79 -11.22 3.66
N VAL A 212 -11.78 -12.32 4.44
CA VAL A 212 -10.88 -12.46 5.60
C VAL A 212 -9.40 -12.42 5.18
N CYS A 213 -9.02 -13.13 4.10
CA CYS A 213 -7.64 -13.14 3.64
C CYS A 213 -7.21 -11.78 3.09
N GLN A 214 -8.07 -11.08 2.35
CA GLN A 214 -7.81 -9.69 1.94
C GLN A 214 -7.58 -8.77 3.15
N CYS A 215 -8.39 -8.89 4.21
CA CYS A 215 -8.14 -8.17 5.46
C CYS A 215 -6.76 -8.50 6.02
N LEU A 216 -6.46 -9.79 6.21
CA LEU A 216 -5.21 -10.25 6.85
C LEU A 216 -3.94 -9.84 6.09
N ILE A 217 -4.01 -9.73 4.75
CA ILE A 217 -2.94 -9.12 3.94
C ILE A 217 -2.72 -7.66 4.37
N PHE A 218 -3.77 -6.84 4.51
CA PHE A 218 -3.65 -5.44 4.94
C PHE A 218 -3.28 -5.26 6.42
N LEU A 219 -3.46 -6.28 7.26
CA LEU A 219 -2.94 -6.30 8.63
C LEU A 219 -1.45 -6.68 8.72
N ASP A 220 -0.87 -7.27 7.68
CA ASP A 220 0.44 -7.96 7.73
C ASP A 220 0.49 -9.09 8.79
N ASP A 221 -0.61 -9.82 9.03
CA ASP A 221 -0.73 -10.89 10.07
C ASP A 221 -0.69 -12.33 9.47
N PRO A 222 0.50 -12.93 9.16
CA PRO A 222 0.61 -14.22 8.46
C PRO A 222 0.22 -15.45 9.29
N GLN A 223 0.33 -15.38 10.62
CA GLN A 223 0.00 -16.51 11.51
C GLN A 223 -1.49 -16.88 11.42
N ALA A 224 -2.36 -15.86 11.45
CA ALA A 224 -3.80 -16.05 11.35
C ALA A 224 -4.23 -16.66 10.00
N VAL A 225 -3.51 -16.35 8.91
CA VAL A 225 -3.75 -17.00 7.61
C VAL A 225 -3.34 -18.47 7.63
N SER A 226 -2.18 -18.82 8.20
CA SER A 226 -1.80 -20.24 8.35
C SER A 226 -2.79 -21.03 9.21
N ASP A 227 -3.32 -20.43 10.29
CA ASP A 227 -4.32 -21.07 11.15
C ASP A 227 -5.66 -21.33 10.42
N ILE A 228 -6.07 -20.41 9.55
CA ILE A 228 -7.28 -20.57 8.70
C ILE A 228 -7.06 -21.68 7.68
N LEU A 229 -5.92 -21.67 6.99
CA LEU A 229 -5.57 -22.70 6.01
C LEU A 229 -5.48 -24.09 6.66
N GLU A 230 -4.93 -24.20 7.87
CA GLU A 230 -4.89 -25.45 8.62
C GLU A 230 -6.28 -25.95 9.03
N LYS A 231 -7.20 -25.06 9.43
CA LYS A 231 -8.60 -25.41 9.72
C LYS A 231 -9.31 -25.94 8.47
N LEU A 232 -9.15 -25.28 7.33
CA LEU A 232 -9.76 -25.70 6.06
C LEU A 232 -9.23 -27.06 5.57
N VAL A 233 -7.96 -27.36 5.83
CA VAL A 233 -7.37 -28.69 5.59
C VAL A 233 -7.94 -29.74 6.54
N LYS A 234 -8.14 -29.41 7.83
CA LYS A 234 -8.79 -30.31 8.82
C LYS A 234 -10.26 -30.58 8.51
N GLU A 235 -10.93 -29.67 7.80
CA GLU A 235 -12.33 -29.78 7.35
C GLU A 235 -12.46 -30.40 5.93
N ASP A 236 -11.36 -30.89 5.33
CA ASP A 236 -11.27 -31.43 3.96
C ASP A 236 -11.76 -30.48 2.84
N ASN A 237 -11.90 -29.17 3.13
CA ASN A 237 -12.43 -28.18 2.19
C ASN A 237 -11.35 -27.60 1.26
N LEU A 238 -10.68 -28.49 0.53
CA LEU A 238 -9.51 -28.19 -0.30
C LEU A 238 -9.78 -27.17 -1.40
N LEU A 239 -11.00 -27.10 -1.94
CA LEU A 239 -11.34 -26.15 -3.02
C LEU A 239 -11.24 -24.70 -2.53
N MET A 240 -11.78 -24.41 -1.36
CA MET A 240 -11.66 -23.08 -0.72
C MET A 240 -10.20 -22.79 -0.35
N ALA A 241 -9.49 -23.78 0.20
CA ALA A 241 -8.07 -23.64 0.54
C ALA A 241 -7.21 -23.29 -0.69
N TYR A 242 -7.45 -23.89 -1.85
CA TYR A 242 -6.75 -23.56 -3.08
C TYR A 242 -7.10 -22.16 -3.63
N GLN A 243 -8.37 -21.76 -3.60
CA GLN A 243 -8.78 -20.39 -3.98
C GLN A 243 -8.03 -19.35 -3.14
N ILE A 244 -8.03 -19.53 -1.81
CA ILE A 244 -7.28 -18.66 -0.90
C ILE A 244 -5.78 -18.66 -1.24
N CYS A 245 -5.17 -19.81 -1.56
CA CYS A 245 -3.76 -19.85 -1.93
C CYS A 245 -3.44 -19.07 -3.22
N PHE A 246 -4.35 -19.08 -4.21
CA PHE A 246 -4.20 -18.26 -5.42
C PHE A 246 -4.42 -16.76 -5.12
N ASP A 247 -5.46 -16.40 -4.36
CA ASP A 247 -5.75 -15.02 -3.96
C ASP A 247 -4.60 -14.41 -3.14
N LEU A 248 -4.02 -15.21 -2.22
CA LEU A 248 -2.81 -14.85 -1.47
C LEU A 248 -1.62 -14.63 -2.39
N TYR A 249 -1.37 -15.54 -3.34
CA TYR A 249 -0.24 -15.41 -4.26
C TYR A 249 -0.35 -14.16 -5.16
N GLU A 250 -1.56 -13.80 -5.61
CA GLU A 250 -1.78 -12.61 -6.44
C GLU A 250 -1.77 -11.30 -5.62
N SER A 251 -2.30 -11.31 -4.39
CA SER A 251 -2.55 -10.08 -3.62
C SER A 251 -1.53 -9.79 -2.51
N ALA A 252 -0.83 -10.78 -1.98
CA ALA A 252 0.07 -10.62 -0.83
C ALA A 252 1.51 -10.27 -1.24
N SER A 253 2.31 -9.78 -0.28
CA SER A 253 3.73 -9.51 -0.50
C SER A 253 4.58 -10.80 -0.45
N GLN A 254 5.72 -10.80 -1.15
CA GLN A 254 6.63 -11.96 -1.16
C GLN A 254 7.11 -12.37 0.24
N GLN A 255 7.34 -11.39 1.13
CA GLN A 255 7.69 -11.61 2.52
C GLN A 255 6.56 -12.31 3.29
N PHE A 256 5.30 -11.91 3.04
CA PHE A 256 4.12 -12.52 3.64
C PHE A 256 3.96 -13.98 3.20
N LEU A 257 4.05 -14.24 1.88
CA LEU A 257 3.99 -15.59 1.31
C LEU A 257 5.08 -16.50 1.88
N SER A 258 6.32 -16.01 1.94
CA SER A 258 7.45 -16.77 2.51
C SER A 258 7.22 -17.10 3.99
N SER A 259 6.64 -16.17 4.76
CA SER A 259 6.29 -16.38 6.17
C SER A 259 5.18 -17.44 6.34
N VAL A 260 4.12 -17.37 5.52
CA VAL A 260 3.02 -18.35 5.53
C VAL A 260 3.54 -19.75 5.13
N ILE A 261 4.39 -19.85 4.10
CA ILE A 261 5.02 -21.12 3.70
C ILE A 261 5.89 -21.68 4.84
N GLN A 262 6.65 -20.84 5.54
CA GLN A 262 7.44 -21.27 6.69
C GLN A 262 6.56 -21.79 7.84
N ASN A 263 5.48 -21.07 8.19
CA ASN A 263 4.52 -21.50 9.21
C ASN A 263 3.90 -22.86 8.86
N LEU A 264 3.39 -23.02 7.62
CA LEU A 264 2.79 -24.28 7.15
C LEU A 264 3.79 -25.45 7.18
N ARG A 265 5.08 -25.21 6.89
CA ARG A 265 6.14 -26.21 7.02
C ARG A 265 6.40 -26.59 8.49
N THR A 266 6.44 -25.61 9.39
CA THR A 266 6.68 -25.83 10.83
C THR A 266 5.53 -26.58 11.51
N VAL A 267 4.28 -26.27 11.15
CA VAL A 267 3.09 -26.99 11.64
C VAL A 267 3.02 -28.42 11.06
N GLY A 268 3.46 -28.62 9.80
CA GLY A 268 3.53 -29.93 9.15
C GLY A 268 4.62 -30.88 9.70
N THR A 269 5.59 -30.38 10.47
CA THR A 269 6.56 -31.22 11.18
C THR A 269 6.02 -31.62 12.55
N PRO A 270 5.75 -32.91 12.83
CA PRO A 270 5.47 -33.34 14.19
C PRO A 270 6.71 -33.05 15.04
N ILE A 271 6.53 -32.27 16.09
CA ILE A 271 7.60 -31.90 17.03
C ILE A 271 8.22 -33.19 17.57
N ALA A 272 9.48 -33.45 17.19
CA ALA A 272 10.30 -34.40 17.92
C ALA A 272 10.43 -33.87 19.34
N SER A 273 9.88 -34.59 20.31
CA SER A 273 9.81 -34.17 21.71
C SER A 273 11.21 -33.89 22.27
N VAL A 274 11.56 -32.62 22.38
CA VAL A 274 12.70 -32.18 23.19
C VAL A 274 12.34 -32.46 24.65
N PRO A 275 13.16 -33.24 25.41
CA PRO A 275 12.83 -33.53 26.80
C PRO A 275 12.96 -32.29 27.69
N GLY A 276 11.82 -31.64 27.96
CA GLY A 276 11.57 -30.87 29.18
C GLY A 276 12.23 -29.49 29.32
N SER A 277 11.40 -28.45 29.34
CA SER A 277 11.53 -27.43 30.38
C SER A 277 10.19 -26.74 30.64
N THR A 278 9.60 -27.02 31.80
CA THR A 278 8.61 -26.14 32.42
C THR A 278 9.07 -25.80 33.83
N ASN A 279 8.96 -24.50 34.13
CA ASN A 279 8.79 -23.90 35.44
C ASN A 279 10.00 -23.70 36.38
N THR A 280 10.33 -22.40 36.53
CA THR A 280 10.53 -21.70 37.82
C THR A 280 11.57 -22.23 38.82
N GLY A 281 12.74 -21.58 38.78
CA GLY A 281 13.52 -21.08 39.93
C GLY A 281 13.72 -21.92 41.20
N THR A 282 14.98 -22.26 41.50
CA THR A 282 15.73 -21.81 42.72
C THR A 282 17.12 -22.49 42.83
N VAL A 283 18.12 -21.72 43.30
CA VAL A 283 19.48 -22.06 43.80
C VAL A 283 20.41 -23.03 43.01
N PRO A 284 21.65 -22.62 42.66
CA PRO A 284 22.68 -23.52 42.12
C PRO A 284 23.67 -24.04 43.18
N GLY A 285 24.09 -25.30 43.01
CA GLY A 285 25.23 -25.96 43.66
C GLY A 285 25.10 -27.49 43.54
N SER A 286 26.15 -28.29 43.33
CA SER A 286 27.57 -28.03 43.02
C SER A 286 28.25 -29.36 42.65
N GLU A 287 29.27 -29.35 41.76
CA GLU A 287 30.15 -30.51 41.42
C GLU A 287 29.46 -31.68 40.67
N LYS A 288 30.09 -32.57 39.88
CA LYS A 288 31.39 -32.68 39.14
C LYS A 288 31.28 -33.92 38.22
N ASP A 289 32.05 -33.97 37.11
CA ASP A 289 32.70 -35.15 36.45
C ASP A 289 31.85 -36.45 36.16
N SER A 290 32.04 -37.26 35.10
CA SER A 290 33.06 -37.40 34.04
C SER A 290 32.58 -38.33 32.89
N ASP A 291 33.01 -38.04 31.66
CA ASP A 291 33.51 -38.91 30.56
C ASP A 291 32.84 -40.22 30.03
N ALA A 292 33.23 -40.51 28.77
CA ALA A 292 33.10 -41.74 27.95
C ALA A 292 31.80 -41.90 27.11
N MET A 293 31.76 -42.00 25.76
CA MET A 293 32.46 -42.89 24.79
C MET A 293 32.38 -44.38 25.21
N GLU A 294 32.04 -45.42 24.44
CA GLU A 294 31.74 -45.65 23.00
C GLU A 294 31.12 -47.10 22.89
N ALA A 295 30.51 -47.66 21.84
CA ALA A 295 30.29 -47.28 20.43
C ALA A 295 29.05 -48.05 19.81
N GLU A 296 29.21 -48.51 18.57
CA GLU A 296 28.48 -49.42 17.65
C GLU A 296 27.92 -50.75 18.27
N GLU A 297 27.02 -51.56 17.67
CA GLU A 297 26.55 -51.71 16.28
C GLU A 297 25.13 -52.38 16.19
N LYS A 298 24.59 -52.55 14.97
CA LYS A 298 23.27 -53.17 14.62
C LYS A 298 23.38 -54.71 14.37
N PRO A 299 22.32 -55.45 13.95
CA PRO A 299 20.88 -55.42 14.28
C PRO A 299 20.27 -56.83 14.58
N GLY A 300 18.99 -56.87 15.01
CA GLY A 300 18.06 -57.90 14.53
C GLY A 300 17.25 -58.70 15.56
N SER A 301 15.96 -58.40 15.71
CA SER A 301 14.88 -59.40 15.69
C SER A 301 13.51 -58.72 15.51
N THR A 302 12.63 -59.35 14.74
CA THR A 302 11.28 -58.88 14.41
C THR A 302 10.27 -59.09 15.55
N CYS A 303 9.49 -58.06 15.89
CA CYS A 303 8.17 -58.21 16.49
C CYS A 303 7.16 -57.29 15.78
N VAL A 304 6.21 -57.88 15.06
CA VAL A 304 5.14 -57.15 14.37
C VAL A 304 4.05 -56.76 15.38
N GLY A 305 4.06 -55.50 15.81
CA GLY A 305 3.01 -54.87 16.61
C GLY A 305 2.33 -53.78 15.80
N LYS A 306 1.19 -54.12 15.18
CA LYS A 306 0.35 -53.29 14.28
C LYS A 306 0.53 -51.77 14.45
N SER A 307 1.12 -51.13 13.44
CA SER A 307 0.98 -49.71 13.20
C SER A 307 -0.50 -49.37 13.04
N ALA A 308 -1.03 -48.50 13.92
CA ALA A 308 -2.28 -47.82 13.63
C ALA A 308 -2.05 -46.88 12.44
N GLU A 309 -2.86 -47.03 11.40
CA GLU A 309 -2.79 -46.20 10.20
C GLU A 309 -3.21 -44.77 10.56
N ILE A 310 -2.27 -43.83 10.44
CA ILE A 310 -2.56 -42.41 10.31
C ILE A 310 -2.27 -42.09 8.84
N ASN A 311 -3.30 -41.65 8.10
CA ASN A 311 -3.19 -41.45 6.65
C ASN A 311 -2.04 -40.49 6.30
N PRO A 312 -1.25 -40.76 5.23
CA PRO A 312 -0.23 -39.83 4.74
C PRO A 312 -0.80 -38.61 3.99
N GLU A 313 -2.10 -38.64 3.67
CA GLU A 313 -2.83 -37.65 2.86
C GLU A 313 -2.65 -36.15 3.23
N PRO A 314 -2.66 -35.71 4.52
CA PRO A 314 -2.54 -34.28 4.82
C PRO A 314 -1.17 -33.70 4.41
N LYS A 315 -0.11 -34.51 4.34
CA LYS A 315 1.21 -34.04 3.87
C LYS A 315 1.22 -33.76 2.37
N ASP A 316 0.49 -34.55 1.58
CA ASP A 316 0.36 -34.35 0.14
C ASP A 316 -0.52 -33.12 -0.18
N GLN A 317 -1.54 -32.86 0.64
CA GLN A 317 -2.37 -31.65 0.55
C GLN A 317 -1.54 -30.38 0.87
N ILE A 318 -0.80 -30.37 1.98
CA ILE A 318 0.10 -29.26 2.34
C ILE A 318 1.17 -29.05 1.25
N SER A 319 1.74 -30.12 0.69
CA SER A 319 2.69 -30.04 -0.42
C SER A 319 2.10 -29.37 -1.68
N LYS A 320 0.83 -29.66 -2.01
CA LYS A 320 0.12 -28.96 -3.11
C LYS A 320 -0.11 -27.49 -2.82
N MET A 321 -0.50 -27.13 -1.59
CA MET A 321 -0.68 -25.73 -1.19
C MET A 321 0.63 -24.95 -1.24
N ILE A 322 1.76 -25.57 -0.82
CA ILE A 322 3.10 -24.97 -0.94
C ILE A 322 3.46 -24.71 -2.42
N LYS A 323 3.07 -25.58 -3.36
CA LYS A 323 3.30 -25.38 -4.81
C LYS A 323 2.42 -24.30 -5.46
N ILE A 324 1.30 -23.97 -4.84
CA ILE A 324 0.45 -22.85 -5.27
C ILE A 324 1.04 -21.55 -4.69
N LEU A 325 1.36 -21.54 -3.40
CA LEU A 325 1.97 -20.38 -2.71
C LEU A 325 3.39 -20.06 -3.21
N SER A 326 4.14 -21.04 -3.74
CA SER A 326 5.44 -20.81 -4.40
C SER A 326 5.32 -20.23 -5.81
N GLY A 327 4.11 -20.11 -6.38
CA GLY A 327 3.87 -19.55 -7.70
C GLY A 327 4.14 -20.48 -8.88
N GLU A 328 4.86 -21.59 -8.70
CA GLU A 328 5.25 -22.54 -9.76
C GLU A 328 4.07 -22.90 -10.69
N MET A 329 2.93 -23.28 -10.10
CA MET A 329 1.75 -23.67 -10.88
C MET A 329 1.10 -22.48 -11.62
N ALA A 330 1.08 -21.29 -11.01
CA ALA A 330 0.54 -20.10 -11.65
C ALA A 330 1.42 -19.66 -12.83
N ILE A 331 2.74 -19.68 -12.66
CA ILE A 331 3.72 -19.37 -13.71
C ILE A 331 3.60 -20.36 -14.87
N GLU A 332 3.54 -21.67 -14.61
CA GLU A 332 3.36 -22.67 -15.66
C GLU A 332 2.04 -22.50 -16.44
N LEU A 333 0.95 -22.14 -15.77
CA LEU A 333 -0.35 -21.90 -16.41
C LEU A 333 -0.36 -20.62 -17.26
N HIS A 334 0.19 -19.51 -16.74
CA HIS A 334 0.33 -18.27 -17.50
C HIS A 334 1.24 -18.45 -18.72
N LEU A 335 2.35 -19.17 -18.56
CA LEU A 335 3.26 -19.53 -19.65
C LEU A 335 2.54 -20.34 -20.74
N GLN A 336 1.81 -21.40 -20.37
CA GLN A 336 1.03 -22.19 -21.34
C GLN A 336 -0.05 -21.36 -22.05
N PHE A 337 -0.67 -20.41 -21.35
CA PHE A 337 -1.64 -19.48 -21.93
C PHE A 337 -0.97 -18.56 -22.97
N LEU A 338 0.15 -17.92 -22.63
CA LEU A 338 0.87 -16.99 -23.49
C LEU A 338 1.47 -17.65 -24.74
N ILE A 339 2.01 -18.87 -24.60
CA ILE A 339 2.51 -19.66 -25.75
C ILE A 339 1.37 -20.02 -26.71
N ARG A 340 0.19 -20.40 -26.20
CA ARG A 340 -0.96 -20.83 -27.03
C ARG A 340 -1.71 -19.67 -27.68
N ASN A 341 -1.86 -18.55 -26.97
CA ASN A 341 -2.66 -17.39 -27.39
C ASN A 341 -1.79 -16.21 -27.84
N ASN A 342 -0.72 -16.48 -28.58
CA ASN A 342 0.15 -15.45 -29.12
C ASN A 342 -0.47 -14.81 -30.39
N ASN A 343 -1.01 -13.59 -30.24
CA ASN A 343 -1.65 -12.81 -31.31
C ASN A 343 -0.78 -11.61 -31.79
N THR A 344 0.55 -11.69 -31.66
CA THR A 344 1.46 -10.62 -32.12
C THR A 344 1.65 -10.60 -33.64
N ASP A 345 1.73 -9.41 -34.25
CA ASP A 345 2.08 -9.24 -35.66
C ASP A 345 3.57 -8.93 -35.88
N LEU A 346 4.28 -9.84 -36.56
CA LEU A 346 5.69 -9.69 -36.92
C LEU A 346 5.92 -8.66 -38.05
N MET A 347 4.89 -8.24 -38.81
CA MET A 347 5.06 -7.17 -39.81
C MET A 347 5.39 -5.82 -39.17
N ILE A 348 4.79 -5.51 -38.01
CA ILE A 348 5.12 -4.29 -37.25
C ILE A 348 6.60 -4.27 -36.85
N LEU A 349 7.12 -5.41 -36.39
CA LEU A 349 8.54 -5.56 -36.04
C LEU A 349 9.47 -5.48 -37.26
N LYS A 350 9.06 -5.98 -38.43
CA LYS A 350 9.82 -5.81 -39.68
C LYS A 350 9.86 -4.35 -40.13
N ASN A 351 8.70 -3.68 -40.16
CA ASN A 351 8.59 -2.27 -40.55
C ASN A 351 9.42 -1.36 -39.63
N THR A 352 9.37 -1.59 -38.31
CA THR A 352 10.19 -0.82 -37.36
C THR A 352 11.67 -1.12 -37.50
N LYS A 353 12.08 -2.38 -37.70
CA LYS A 353 13.48 -2.76 -37.98
C LYS A 353 14.00 -2.08 -39.25
N ASP A 354 13.24 -2.04 -40.33
CA ASP A 354 13.70 -1.45 -41.60
C ASP A 354 13.83 0.09 -41.53
N ALA A 355 13.12 0.74 -40.59
CA ALA A 355 13.28 2.15 -40.27
C ALA A 355 14.52 2.44 -39.38
N VAL A 356 15.12 1.43 -38.72
CA VAL A 356 16.23 1.60 -37.77
C VAL A 356 17.55 1.88 -38.49
N ARG A 357 18.11 3.07 -38.25
CA ARG A 357 19.45 3.46 -38.74
C ARG A 357 20.47 3.74 -37.62
N ASN A 358 20.02 4.01 -36.40
CA ASN A 358 20.86 4.42 -35.27
C ASN A 358 20.92 3.36 -34.17
N SER A 359 22.00 3.35 -33.37
CA SER A 359 22.20 2.41 -32.26
C SER A 359 21.11 2.49 -31.17
N VAL A 360 20.62 3.69 -30.86
CA VAL A 360 19.49 3.88 -29.92
C VAL A 360 18.22 3.20 -30.45
N CYS A 361 17.97 3.29 -31.76
CA CYS A 361 16.82 2.66 -32.40
C CYS A 361 16.96 1.12 -32.40
N HIS A 362 18.17 0.57 -32.53
CA HIS A 362 18.40 -0.87 -32.34
C HIS A 362 17.98 -1.32 -30.93
N THR A 363 18.41 -0.59 -29.89
CA THR A 363 18.00 -0.87 -28.50
C THR A 363 16.48 -0.77 -28.33
N ALA A 364 15.84 0.24 -28.92
CA ALA A 364 14.38 0.40 -28.88
C ALA A 364 13.65 -0.78 -29.53
N THR A 365 14.08 -1.26 -30.70
CA THR A 365 13.44 -2.39 -31.39
C THR A 365 13.59 -3.72 -30.62
N VAL A 366 14.75 -4.01 -30.01
CA VAL A 366 14.88 -5.23 -29.19
C VAL A 366 14.05 -5.16 -27.90
N ILE A 367 13.92 -3.98 -27.28
CA ILE A 367 13.04 -3.78 -26.11
C ILE A 367 11.57 -3.94 -26.53
N ALA A 368 11.14 -3.33 -27.64
CA ALA A 368 9.77 -3.45 -28.15
C ALA A 368 9.41 -4.91 -28.44
N ASN A 369 10.28 -5.64 -29.13
CA ASN A 369 10.14 -7.09 -29.34
C ASN A 369 10.02 -7.84 -28.00
N SER A 370 10.82 -7.49 -26.99
CA SER A 370 10.80 -8.15 -25.69
C SER A 370 9.50 -7.95 -24.91
N PHE A 371 8.88 -6.76 -25.00
CA PHE A 371 7.59 -6.50 -24.38
C PHE A 371 6.43 -7.15 -25.15
N MET A 372 6.45 -7.10 -26.49
CA MET A 372 5.44 -7.78 -27.32
C MET A 372 5.41 -9.30 -27.11
N HIS A 373 6.59 -9.90 -26.90
CA HIS A 373 6.75 -11.36 -26.77
C HIS A 373 7.00 -11.83 -25.32
N CYS A 374 6.74 -10.99 -24.31
CA CYS A 374 6.97 -11.31 -22.91
C CYS A 374 6.28 -12.62 -22.49
N GLY A 375 7.07 -13.60 -22.02
CA GLY A 375 6.57 -14.93 -21.62
C GLY A 375 6.00 -15.82 -22.74
N THR A 376 6.12 -15.42 -24.01
CA THR A 376 5.66 -16.24 -25.15
C THR A 376 6.71 -17.24 -25.67
N THR A 377 7.94 -17.16 -25.14
CA THR A 377 9.14 -17.93 -25.56
C THR A 377 9.52 -17.87 -27.04
N SER A 378 8.84 -17.05 -27.84
CA SER A 378 9.11 -16.87 -29.26
C SER A 378 10.31 -15.95 -29.49
N ASP A 379 11.49 -16.54 -29.74
CA ASP A 379 12.72 -15.84 -30.09
C ASP A 379 12.97 -15.78 -31.61
N GLN A 380 11.96 -16.10 -32.43
CA GLN A 380 12.07 -16.15 -33.89
C GLN A 380 12.63 -14.85 -34.49
N PHE A 381 12.16 -13.68 -34.03
CA PHE A 381 12.66 -12.39 -34.49
C PHE A 381 14.17 -12.22 -34.23
N LEU A 382 14.70 -12.76 -33.13
CA LEU A 382 16.13 -12.69 -32.82
C LEU A 382 16.95 -13.67 -33.68
N ARG A 383 16.44 -14.88 -33.90
CA ARG A 383 17.06 -15.92 -34.75
C ARG A 383 17.15 -15.49 -36.21
N ASP A 384 16.07 -14.95 -36.75
CA ASP A 384 15.97 -14.48 -38.15
C ASP A 384 16.88 -13.26 -38.42
N ASN A 385 17.33 -12.56 -37.37
CA ASN A 385 18.06 -11.29 -37.47
C ASN A 385 19.43 -11.30 -36.76
N LEU A 386 20.07 -12.46 -36.61
CA LEU A 386 21.37 -12.62 -35.95
C LEU A 386 22.47 -11.68 -36.51
N GLU A 387 22.54 -11.48 -37.83
CA GLU A 387 23.51 -10.56 -38.44
C GLU A 387 23.27 -9.08 -38.07
N TRP A 388 22.02 -8.71 -37.81
CA TRP A 388 21.65 -7.37 -37.37
C TRP A 388 21.98 -7.20 -35.88
N LEU A 389 21.66 -8.21 -35.06
CA LEU A 389 22.01 -8.27 -33.63
C LEU A 389 23.54 -8.21 -33.40
N ALA A 390 24.32 -8.86 -34.27
CA ALA A 390 25.78 -8.85 -34.21
C ALA A 390 26.40 -7.45 -34.38
N ARG A 391 25.66 -6.49 -34.97
CA ARG A 391 26.08 -5.08 -35.11
C ARG A 391 25.90 -4.27 -33.82
N ALA A 392 25.19 -4.79 -32.82
CA ALA A 392 25.09 -4.16 -31.52
C ALA A 392 26.48 -4.04 -30.86
N THR A 393 26.72 -2.96 -30.13
CA THR A 393 27.99 -2.71 -29.42
C THR A 393 27.74 -2.31 -27.97
N ASN A 394 28.62 -2.75 -27.06
CA ASN A 394 28.62 -2.40 -25.64
C ASN A 394 27.24 -2.61 -24.99
N TRP A 395 26.64 -1.57 -24.42
CA TRP A 395 25.30 -1.63 -23.79
C TRP A 395 24.18 -2.14 -24.70
N ALA A 396 24.26 -1.94 -26.03
CA ALA A 396 23.27 -2.51 -26.93
C ALA A 396 23.34 -4.06 -26.98
N LYS A 397 24.54 -4.66 -26.77
CA LYS A 397 24.67 -6.11 -26.57
C LYS A 397 24.09 -6.54 -25.22
N PHE A 398 24.39 -5.78 -24.16
CA PHE A 398 23.84 -6.04 -22.82
C PHE A 398 22.31 -6.08 -22.85
N THR A 399 21.66 -5.05 -23.42
CA THR A 399 20.20 -5.00 -23.54
C THR A 399 19.64 -6.07 -24.48
N ALA A 400 20.34 -6.39 -25.58
CA ALA A 400 19.94 -7.49 -26.45
C ALA A 400 19.92 -8.82 -25.69
N THR A 401 20.96 -9.14 -24.90
CA THR A 401 20.95 -10.37 -24.09
C THR A 401 19.93 -10.31 -22.95
N ALA A 402 19.76 -9.15 -22.30
CA ALA A 402 18.71 -8.93 -21.28
C ALA A 402 17.30 -9.19 -21.83
N SER A 403 17.04 -8.83 -23.10
CA SER A 403 15.73 -8.97 -23.75
C SER A 403 15.26 -10.43 -23.86
N LEU A 404 16.18 -11.40 -23.95
CA LEU A 404 15.84 -12.83 -23.93
C LEU A 404 15.20 -13.20 -22.59
N GLY A 405 15.64 -12.61 -21.48
CA GLY A 405 15.07 -12.86 -20.15
C GLY A 405 13.61 -12.44 -20.02
N VAL A 406 13.17 -11.43 -20.77
CA VAL A 406 11.77 -10.99 -20.81
C VAL A 406 10.93 -11.93 -21.70
N ILE A 407 11.46 -12.32 -22.86
CA ILE A 407 10.79 -13.25 -23.79
C ILE A 407 10.59 -14.63 -23.16
N HIS A 408 11.60 -15.12 -22.42
CA HIS A 408 11.57 -16.40 -21.70
C HIS A 408 11.14 -16.28 -20.23
N LYS A 409 10.47 -15.18 -19.84
CA LYS A 409 9.95 -15.02 -18.48
C LYS A 409 9.00 -16.17 -18.13
N GLY A 410 9.22 -16.79 -16.97
CA GLY A 410 8.47 -17.94 -16.47
C GLY A 410 8.99 -19.32 -16.91
N HIS A 411 10.04 -19.42 -17.74
CA HIS A 411 10.59 -20.71 -18.20
C HIS A 411 11.57 -21.36 -17.20
N GLU A 412 11.20 -21.42 -15.91
CA GLU A 412 12.13 -21.64 -14.79
C GLU A 412 13.04 -22.87 -14.92
N LYS A 413 12.52 -24.00 -15.41
CA LYS A 413 13.24 -25.28 -15.48
C LYS A 413 14.28 -25.35 -16.60
N GLU A 414 14.06 -24.64 -17.71
CA GLU A 414 14.91 -24.70 -18.91
C GLU A 414 15.70 -23.40 -19.15
N ALA A 415 15.38 -22.32 -18.43
CA ALA A 415 16.02 -21.02 -18.55
C ALA A 415 17.55 -21.09 -18.51
N LEU A 416 18.11 -21.85 -17.56
CA LEU A 416 19.56 -21.99 -17.42
C LEU A 416 20.20 -22.72 -18.62
N GLN A 417 19.51 -23.71 -19.21
CA GLN A 417 19.98 -24.41 -20.41
C GLN A 417 19.91 -23.52 -21.67
N LEU A 418 18.83 -22.76 -21.83
CA LEU A 418 18.65 -21.81 -22.94
C LEU A 418 19.69 -20.67 -22.86
N MET A 419 19.89 -20.12 -21.67
CA MET A 419 20.83 -19.02 -21.42
C MET A 419 22.30 -19.47 -21.31
N ALA A 420 22.59 -20.78 -21.25
CA ALA A 420 23.95 -21.31 -21.16
C ALA A 420 24.90 -20.87 -22.30
N THR A 421 24.37 -20.42 -23.44
CA THR A 421 25.16 -19.85 -24.56
C THR A 421 25.61 -18.40 -24.30
N TYR A 422 24.91 -17.69 -23.41
CA TYR A 422 25.13 -16.27 -23.10
C TYR A 422 25.68 -16.03 -21.69
N LEU A 423 25.58 -17.03 -20.80
CA LEU A 423 26.19 -17.02 -19.46
C LEU A 423 27.72 -17.14 -19.51
N PRO A 424 28.45 -16.57 -18.53
CA PRO A 424 29.91 -16.68 -18.45
C PRO A 424 30.35 -18.15 -18.36
N LYS A 425 31.37 -18.49 -19.14
CA LYS A 425 32.03 -19.80 -19.19
C LYS A 425 33.53 -19.60 -19.38
N ASP A 426 34.35 -20.39 -18.69
CA ASP A 426 35.83 -20.30 -18.69
C ASP A 426 36.52 -20.44 -20.06
N THR A 427 35.77 -20.69 -21.14
CA THR A 427 36.29 -21.02 -22.48
C THR A 427 35.66 -20.22 -23.61
N SER A 428 34.86 -19.18 -23.32
CA SER A 428 34.16 -18.40 -24.35
C SER A 428 34.85 -17.06 -24.64
N PRO A 429 35.07 -16.68 -25.92
CA PRO A 429 35.48 -15.32 -26.29
C PRO A 429 34.27 -14.36 -26.27
N GLY A 430 33.50 -14.39 -25.19
CA GLY A 430 32.33 -13.56 -24.97
C GLY A 430 32.70 -12.09 -24.74
N SER A 431 31.78 -11.18 -25.07
CA SER A 431 31.90 -9.80 -24.58
C SER A 431 31.36 -9.75 -23.16
N ALA A 432 32.06 -9.12 -22.21
CA ALA A 432 31.59 -8.97 -20.82
C ALA A 432 30.18 -8.35 -20.70
N TYR A 433 29.77 -7.53 -21.68
CA TYR A 433 28.40 -7.01 -21.80
C TYR A 433 27.33 -8.08 -22.06
N GLN A 434 27.66 -9.11 -22.85
CA GLN A 434 26.79 -10.25 -23.11
C GLN A 434 26.68 -11.15 -21.86
N GLU A 435 27.79 -11.41 -21.18
CA GLU A 435 27.83 -12.20 -19.95
C GLU A 435 27.05 -11.53 -18.81
N GLY A 436 27.28 -10.24 -18.57
CA GLY A 436 26.50 -9.45 -17.62
C GLY A 436 25.01 -9.38 -18.01
N GLY A 437 24.71 -9.18 -19.29
CA GLY A 437 23.34 -9.20 -19.80
C GLY A 437 22.65 -10.55 -19.64
N GLY A 438 23.41 -11.66 -19.70
CA GLY A 438 22.94 -13.02 -19.44
C GLY A 438 22.57 -13.27 -17.98
N LEU A 439 23.39 -12.78 -17.04
CA LEU A 439 23.05 -12.84 -15.61
C LEU A 439 21.83 -11.97 -15.26
N TYR A 440 21.72 -10.79 -15.87
CA TYR A 440 20.55 -9.92 -15.69
C TYR A 440 19.27 -10.54 -16.27
N ALA A 441 19.35 -11.14 -17.47
CA ALA A 441 18.26 -11.91 -18.07
C ALA A 441 17.80 -13.07 -17.16
N LEU A 442 18.73 -13.80 -16.54
CA LEU A 442 18.39 -14.89 -15.62
C LEU A 442 17.61 -14.37 -14.40
N GLY A 443 18.00 -13.22 -13.83
CA GLY A 443 17.25 -12.57 -12.76
C GLY A 443 15.88 -12.02 -13.17
N LEU A 444 15.70 -11.59 -14.44
CA LEU A 444 14.39 -11.18 -14.97
C LEU A 444 13.40 -12.34 -15.11
N ILE A 445 13.90 -13.53 -15.48
CA ILE A 445 13.11 -14.77 -15.54
C ILE A 445 12.64 -15.14 -14.13
N HIS A 446 13.58 -15.22 -13.17
CA HIS A 446 13.35 -15.67 -11.79
C HIS A 446 13.00 -14.53 -10.81
N ALA A 447 12.50 -13.40 -11.29
CA ALA A 447 12.11 -12.28 -10.43
C ALA A 447 11.03 -12.71 -9.41
N ASN A 448 11.24 -12.38 -8.13
CA ASN A 448 10.50 -12.87 -6.95
C ASN A 448 10.59 -14.39 -6.66
N HIS A 449 11.08 -15.19 -7.60
CA HIS A 449 11.08 -16.67 -7.55
C HIS A 449 12.52 -17.21 -7.46
N GLY A 450 13.35 -16.51 -6.69
CA GLY A 450 14.73 -16.88 -6.43
C GLY A 450 14.85 -18.08 -5.48
N GLY A 451 14.76 -19.29 -6.02
CA GLY A 451 15.28 -20.51 -5.37
C GLY A 451 16.79 -20.63 -5.56
N ASP A 452 17.25 -21.81 -6.00
CA ASP A 452 18.65 -22.15 -6.29
C ASP A 452 19.39 -21.13 -7.18
N ILE A 453 18.65 -20.37 -7.99
CA ILE A 453 19.18 -19.30 -8.85
C ILE A 453 19.78 -18.13 -8.06
N ILE A 454 19.29 -17.82 -6.84
CA ILE A 454 19.95 -16.83 -5.97
C ILE A 454 21.36 -17.30 -5.66
N ASP A 455 21.53 -18.55 -5.24
CA ASP A 455 22.83 -19.06 -4.83
C ASP A 455 23.76 -19.27 -6.04
N TYR A 456 23.22 -19.60 -7.22
CA TYR A 456 23.98 -19.55 -8.48
C TYR A 456 24.49 -18.13 -8.79
N LEU A 457 23.61 -17.12 -8.78
CA LEU A 457 23.97 -15.72 -9.05
C LEU A 457 24.94 -15.16 -7.99
N LEU A 458 24.77 -15.53 -6.72
CA LEU A 458 25.65 -15.16 -5.61
C LEU A 458 27.06 -15.73 -5.83
N ASN A 459 27.18 -17.01 -6.21
CA ASN A 459 28.46 -17.63 -6.54
C ASN A 459 29.12 -17.01 -7.77
N GLN A 460 28.36 -16.71 -8.83
CA GLN A 460 28.86 -16.00 -10.01
C GLN A 460 29.36 -14.59 -9.64
N LEU A 461 28.60 -13.85 -8.83
CA LEU A 461 28.94 -12.49 -8.40
C LEU A 461 30.20 -12.46 -7.51
N LYS A 462 30.38 -13.46 -6.64
CA LYS A 462 31.55 -13.63 -5.79
C LYS A 462 32.83 -13.97 -6.58
N ASN A 463 32.69 -14.70 -7.69
CA ASN A 463 33.80 -15.07 -8.57
C ASN A 463 34.07 -14.03 -9.68
N ALA A 464 33.15 -13.09 -9.91
CA ALA A 464 33.26 -12.11 -10.99
C ALA A 464 34.40 -11.10 -10.75
N SER A 465 35.33 -11.04 -11.70
CA SER A 465 36.40 -10.03 -11.78
C SER A 465 35.99 -8.76 -12.53
N ASN A 466 35.08 -8.87 -13.50
CA ASN A 466 34.67 -7.78 -14.39
C ASN A 466 33.46 -6.99 -13.84
N ASP A 467 33.59 -5.67 -13.77
CA ASP A 467 32.55 -4.76 -13.27
C ASP A 467 31.22 -4.85 -14.06
N ILE A 468 31.30 -5.07 -15.37
CA ILE A 468 30.11 -5.24 -16.23
C ILE A 468 29.35 -6.53 -15.87
N VAL A 469 30.07 -7.59 -15.48
CA VAL A 469 29.48 -8.85 -15.04
C VAL A 469 28.89 -8.68 -13.63
N ARG A 470 29.58 -7.94 -12.74
CA ARG A 470 29.03 -7.56 -11.42
C ARG A 470 27.79 -6.69 -11.51
N HIS A 471 27.72 -5.77 -12.46
CA HIS A 471 26.56 -4.92 -12.72
C HIS A 471 25.32 -5.75 -13.09
N GLY A 472 25.43 -6.60 -14.12
CA GLY A 472 24.33 -7.49 -14.52
C GLY A 472 23.99 -8.55 -13.48
N GLY A 473 25.00 -9.11 -12.82
CA GLY A 473 24.83 -10.07 -11.73
C GLY A 473 24.16 -9.48 -10.50
N SER A 474 24.51 -8.26 -10.08
CA SER A 474 23.88 -7.58 -8.93
C SER A 474 22.43 -7.22 -9.22
N LEU A 475 22.12 -6.69 -10.41
CA LEU A 475 20.74 -6.44 -10.83
C LEU A 475 19.92 -7.74 -10.88
N GLY A 476 20.48 -8.81 -11.45
CA GLY A 476 19.80 -10.11 -11.52
C GLY A 476 19.56 -10.73 -10.14
N LEU A 477 20.56 -10.66 -9.25
CA LEU A 477 20.48 -11.14 -7.87
C LEU A 477 19.45 -10.35 -7.05
N GLY A 478 19.41 -9.03 -7.21
CA GLY A 478 18.44 -8.15 -6.55
C GLY A 478 17.00 -8.42 -6.99
N LEU A 479 16.77 -8.74 -8.27
CA LEU A 479 15.45 -9.15 -8.77
C LEU A 479 15.02 -10.55 -8.29
N ALA A 480 15.94 -11.52 -8.28
CA ALA A 480 15.66 -12.87 -7.79
C ALA A 480 15.36 -12.89 -6.28
N ALA A 481 16.08 -12.07 -5.51
CA ALA A 481 15.94 -11.93 -4.06
C ALA A 481 14.99 -10.79 -3.62
N MET A 482 14.19 -10.24 -4.53
CA MET A 482 13.31 -9.08 -4.27
C MET A 482 12.31 -9.37 -3.14
N GLY A 483 12.26 -8.49 -2.14
CA GLY A 483 11.36 -8.61 -0.99
C GLY A 483 11.63 -9.80 -0.05
N THR A 484 12.78 -10.48 -0.17
CA THR A 484 13.13 -11.63 0.68
C THR A 484 13.82 -11.24 1.99
N ALA A 485 14.36 -10.02 2.09
CA ALA A 485 15.17 -9.55 3.22
C ALA A 485 16.36 -10.47 3.61
N ARG A 486 16.91 -11.26 2.67
CA ARG A 486 18.11 -12.11 2.91
C ARG A 486 19.34 -11.27 3.25
N GLN A 487 19.91 -11.50 4.44
CA GLN A 487 21.10 -10.78 4.91
C GLN A 487 22.37 -11.14 4.11
N ASP A 488 22.60 -12.42 3.76
CA ASP A 488 23.81 -12.83 3.01
C ASP A 488 23.92 -12.13 1.64
N VAL A 489 22.79 -11.90 0.98
CA VAL A 489 22.71 -11.16 -0.29
C VAL A 489 22.99 -9.67 -0.05
N TYR A 490 22.43 -9.09 1.01
CA TYR A 490 22.68 -7.70 1.41
C TYR A 490 24.17 -7.45 1.70
N ASP A 491 24.82 -8.31 2.48
CA ASP A 491 26.24 -8.15 2.88
C ASP A 491 27.19 -8.27 1.66
N LEU A 492 26.89 -9.15 0.70
CA LEU A 492 27.65 -9.24 -0.55
C LEU A 492 27.46 -8.00 -1.42
N LEU A 493 26.23 -7.50 -1.57
CA LEU A 493 25.94 -6.29 -2.33
C LEU A 493 26.55 -5.04 -1.67
N LYS A 494 26.56 -4.97 -0.33
CA LYS A 494 27.26 -3.94 0.46
C LYS A 494 28.77 -3.97 0.22
N THR A 495 29.36 -5.16 0.13
CA THR A 495 30.78 -5.33 -0.24
C THR A 495 31.08 -4.82 -1.66
N ASN A 496 30.18 -5.04 -2.62
CA ASN A 496 30.30 -4.50 -3.98
C ASN A 496 30.09 -2.98 -4.05
N LEU A 497 29.24 -2.43 -3.19
CA LEU A 497 29.01 -0.99 -3.08
C LEU A 497 30.28 -0.26 -2.60
N TYR A 498 30.94 -0.79 -1.57
CA TYR A 498 32.18 -0.25 -0.99
C TYR A 498 33.44 -0.45 -1.86
N GLN A 499 33.34 -1.08 -3.03
CA GLN A 499 34.41 -1.07 -4.03
C GLN A 499 34.49 0.27 -4.80
N ASP A 500 33.50 1.15 -4.63
CA ASP A 500 33.39 2.49 -5.22
C ASP A 500 33.52 2.54 -6.76
N ASP A 501 33.19 1.45 -7.46
CA ASP A 501 33.03 1.47 -8.92
C ASP A 501 31.69 2.07 -9.31
N ALA A 502 31.73 3.07 -10.18
CA ALA A 502 30.57 3.82 -10.64
C ALA A 502 29.54 2.98 -11.42
N VAL A 503 29.90 1.87 -12.05
CA VAL A 503 28.94 1.03 -12.81
C VAL A 503 28.34 -0.07 -11.92
N THR A 504 29.17 -0.72 -11.12
CA THR A 504 28.75 -1.76 -10.17
C THR A 504 27.92 -1.17 -9.04
N GLY A 505 28.31 -0.01 -8.49
CA GLY A 505 27.61 0.63 -7.38
C GLY A 505 26.19 1.11 -7.70
N GLU A 506 25.90 1.48 -8.96
CA GLU A 506 24.53 1.78 -9.42
C GLU A 506 23.62 0.54 -9.33
N ALA A 507 24.13 -0.59 -9.81
CA ALA A 507 23.43 -1.88 -9.73
C ALA A 507 23.31 -2.40 -8.29
N ALA A 508 24.37 -2.25 -7.48
CA ALA A 508 24.37 -2.65 -6.08
C ALA A 508 23.36 -1.83 -5.25
N GLY A 509 23.34 -0.50 -5.41
CA GLY A 509 22.38 0.38 -4.72
C GLY A 509 20.92 0.04 -5.04
N LEU A 510 20.61 -0.22 -6.32
CA LEU A 510 19.29 -0.70 -6.74
C LEU A 510 18.95 -2.07 -6.15
N ALA A 511 19.88 -3.02 -6.23
CA ALA A 511 19.70 -4.38 -5.73
C ALA A 511 19.48 -4.44 -4.21
N LEU A 512 20.23 -3.63 -3.44
CA LEU A 512 20.04 -3.50 -1.98
C LEU A 512 18.61 -3.08 -1.62
N GLY A 513 18.07 -2.09 -2.34
CA GLY A 513 16.67 -1.64 -2.15
C GLY A 513 15.61 -2.65 -2.60
N LEU A 514 15.89 -3.44 -3.65
CA LEU A 514 14.99 -4.54 -4.07
C LEU A 514 14.95 -5.67 -3.05
N VAL A 515 16.10 -6.08 -2.50
CA VAL A 515 16.20 -7.14 -1.47
C VAL A 515 15.49 -6.71 -0.18
N MET A 516 15.68 -5.44 0.22
CA MET A 516 15.11 -4.85 1.44
C MET A 516 13.76 -4.12 1.21
N LEU A 517 13.08 -4.39 0.08
CA LEU A 517 11.81 -3.76 -0.29
C LEU A 517 10.77 -3.87 0.85
N GLY A 518 10.28 -2.73 1.34
CA GLY A 518 9.28 -2.66 2.41
C GLY A 518 9.73 -3.13 3.80
N SER A 519 10.96 -3.60 3.98
CA SER A 519 11.41 -4.19 5.26
C SER A 519 11.59 -3.15 6.38
N LYS A 520 11.82 -1.88 6.02
CA LYS A 520 12.15 -0.79 6.95
C LYS A 520 13.32 -1.13 7.89
N ASN A 521 14.29 -1.91 7.43
CA ASN A 521 15.49 -2.20 8.22
C ASN A 521 16.31 -0.91 8.44
N ALA A 522 16.37 -0.45 9.69
CA ALA A 522 17.05 0.80 10.07
C ALA A 522 18.54 0.79 9.69
N GLN A 523 19.23 -0.35 9.88
CA GLN A 523 20.65 -0.49 9.52
C GLN A 523 20.85 -0.30 8.01
N ALA A 524 19.99 -0.88 7.19
CA ALA A 524 20.07 -0.75 5.74
C ALA A 524 19.84 0.68 5.26
N ILE A 525 18.97 1.43 5.93
CA ILE A 525 18.72 2.85 5.64
C ILE A 525 19.93 3.70 6.06
N GLU A 526 20.47 3.47 7.26
CA GLU A 526 21.64 4.20 7.79
C GLU A 526 22.89 3.97 6.93
N ASP A 527 23.17 2.71 6.58
CA ASP A 527 24.26 2.32 5.67
C ASP A 527 24.14 3.01 4.29
N MET A 528 22.94 2.96 3.69
CA MET A 528 22.71 3.53 2.35
C MET A 528 22.75 5.06 2.35
N VAL A 529 22.18 5.72 3.36
CA VAL A 529 22.19 7.20 3.46
C VAL A 529 23.59 7.71 3.78
N GLY A 530 24.31 7.07 4.71
CA GLY A 530 25.68 7.43 5.05
C GLY A 530 26.60 7.35 3.84
N TYR A 531 26.62 6.21 3.13
CA TYR A 531 27.46 6.05 1.95
C TYR A 531 27.04 6.96 0.78
N ALA A 532 25.75 7.26 0.65
CA ALA A 532 25.25 8.22 -0.33
C ALA A 532 25.73 9.66 -0.10
N GLN A 533 26.01 10.06 1.14
CA GLN A 533 26.60 11.37 1.47
C GLN A 533 28.13 11.40 1.30
N GLU A 534 28.80 10.24 1.31
CA GLU A 534 30.26 10.14 1.15
C GLU A 534 30.70 10.01 -0.32
N THR A 535 29.98 9.25 -1.16
CA THR A 535 30.40 8.97 -2.54
C THR A 535 30.26 10.19 -3.47
N GLN A 536 31.26 10.40 -4.31
CA GLN A 536 31.22 11.42 -5.37
C GLN A 536 30.65 10.89 -6.70
N HIS A 537 30.41 9.57 -6.79
CA HIS A 537 29.96 8.95 -8.03
C HIS A 537 28.45 9.08 -8.21
N GLU A 538 28.04 9.96 -9.13
CA GLU A 538 26.64 10.28 -9.42
C GLU A 538 25.78 9.02 -9.66
N LYS A 539 26.32 8.01 -10.36
CA LYS A 539 25.63 6.75 -10.63
C LYS A 539 25.32 5.93 -9.38
N ILE A 540 26.27 5.87 -8.44
CA ILE A 540 26.09 5.18 -7.16
C ILE A 540 25.01 5.90 -6.35
N LEU A 541 25.11 7.24 -6.27
CA LEU A 541 24.14 8.08 -5.60
C LEU A 541 22.72 7.97 -6.21
N ARG A 542 22.61 7.83 -7.54
CA ARG A 542 21.33 7.55 -8.23
C ARG A 542 20.76 6.17 -7.88
N GLY A 543 21.59 5.14 -7.83
CA GLY A 543 21.18 3.78 -7.46
C GLY A 543 20.69 3.70 -6.01
N LEU A 544 21.45 4.30 -5.08
CA LEU A 544 21.08 4.40 -3.66
C LEU A 544 19.81 5.24 -3.45
N ALA A 545 19.64 6.35 -4.17
CA ALA A 545 18.45 7.19 -4.06
C ALA A 545 17.14 6.45 -4.38
N VAL A 546 17.16 5.54 -5.37
CA VAL A 546 16.03 4.65 -5.66
C VAL A 546 15.96 3.51 -4.64
N GLY A 547 17.11 2.96 -4.23
CA GLY A 547 17.17 1.91 -3.21
C GLY A 547 16.52 2.30 -1.88
N ILE A 548 16.87 3.48 -1.34
CA ILE A 548 16.30 4.05 -0.10
C ILE A 548 14.79 4.26 -0.23
N ALA A 549 14.29 4.67 -1.40
CA ALA A 549 12.87 4.84 -1.65
C ALA A 549 12.10 3.51 -1.61
N LEU A 550 12.67 2.44 -2.17
CA LEU A 550 12.05 1.10 -2.19
C LEU A 550 11.93 0.47 -0.79
N VAL A 551 12.92 0.67 0.09
CA VAL A 551 12.87 0.14 1.47
C VAL A 551 11.67 0.67 2.28
N MET A 552 11.17 1.87 1.95
CA MET A 552 10.07 2.54 2.66
C MET A 552 8.66 2.26 2.11
N TYR A 553 8.51 1.31 1.20
CA TYR A 553 7.22 1.00 0.56
C TYR A 553 6.09 0.74 1.57
N GLY A 554 4.99 1.50 1.46
CA GLY A 554 3.77 1.33 2.29
C GLY A 554 3.90 1.68 3.78
N ARG A 555 4.95 2.40 4.19
CA ARG A 555 5.19 2.78 5.60
C ARG A 555 4.63 4.15 6.01
N MET A 556 4.05 4.93 5.10
CA MET A 556 3.34 6.19 5.36
C MET A 556 4.13 7.14 6.29
N GLU A 557 3.53 7.57 7.41
CA GLU A 557 4.09 8.53 8.38
C GLU A 557 5.41 8.05 9.01
N GLU A 558 5.67 6.75 9.06
CA GLU A 558 6.93 6.21 9.58
C GLU A 558 8.15 6.62 8.73
N ALA A 559 7.94 7.06 7.49
CA ALA A 559 8.97 7.58 6.60
C ALA A 559 9.18 9.10 6.70
N ASP A 560 8.29 9.86 7.37
CA ASP A 560 8.32 11.33 7.38
C ASP A 560 9.65 11.89 7.90
N ALA A 561 10.23 11.28 8.95
CA ALA A 561 11.51 11.72 9.52
C ALA A 561 12.68 11.59 8.53
N LEU A 562 12.72 10.49 7.75
CA LEU A 562 13.73 10.29 6.71
C LEU A 562 13.50 11.25 5.54
N ILE A 563 12.25 11.43 5.14
CA ILE A 563 11.85 12.36 4.08
C ILE A 563 12.30 13.79 4.41
N GLU A 564 12.08 14.25 5.65
CA GLU A 564 12.46 15.62 6.06
C GLU A 564 13.98 15.81 6.12
N SER A 565 14.75 14.77 6.43
CA SER A 565 16.20 14.78 6.30
C SER A 565 16.63 14.92 4.82
N LEU A 566 16.18 13.97 3.97
CA LEU A 566 16.53 13.93 2.54
C LEU A 566 16.09 15.18 1.76
N CYS A 567 14.96 15.79 2.11
CA CYS A 567 14.48 17.02 1.47
C CYS A 567 15.29 18.28 1.87
N ARG A 568 15.96 18.24 3.02
CA ARG A 568 16.79 19.37 3.53
C ARG A 568 18.22 19.31 2.99
N ASP A 569 18.63 18.18 2.45
CA ASP A 569 20.00 17.97 1.97
C ASP A 569 20.36 18.84 0.76
N LYS A 570 21.64 19.20 0.68
CA LYS A 570 22.16 20.09 -0.36
C LYS A 570 22.17 19.42 -1.73
N ASP A 571 22.38 18.11 -1.77
CA ASP A 571 22.51 17.36 -3.02
C ASP A 571 21.16 17.11 -3.69
N PRO A 572 20.98 17.53 -4.95
CA PRO A 572 19.71 17.36 -5.66
C PRO A 572 19.26 15.90 -5.77
N ILE A 573 20.20 14.94 -5.80
CA ILE A 573 19.87 13.52 -5.96
C ILE A 573 19.31 12.93 -4.66
N LEU A 574 19.76 13.41 -3.49
CA LEU A 574 19.16 13.07 -2.19
C LEU A 574 17.79 13.72 -2.04
N ARG A 575 17.59 14.98 -2.46
CA ARG A 575 16.25 15.57 -2.51
C ARG A 575 15.31 14.81 -3.46
N ARG A 576 15.82 14.34 -4.60
CA ARG A 576 15.09 13.46 -5.53
C ARG A 576 14.77 12.09 -4.91
N SER A 577 15.69 11.51 -4.14
CA SER A 577 15.44 10.33 -3.30
C SER A 577 14.23 10.58 -2.40
N GLY A 578 14.24 11.71 -1.67
CA GLY A 578 13.12 12.12 -0.81
C GLY A 578 11.77 12.16 -1.53
N MET A 579 11.71 12.64 -2.78
CA MET A 579 10.46 12.62 -3.58
C MET A 579 9.98 11.20 -3.89
N TYR A 580 10.88 10.30 -4.29
CA TYR A 580 10.53 8.89 -4.52
C TYR A 580 10.21 8.14 -3.21
N THR A 581 10.86 8.48 -2.09
CA THR A 581 10.50 7.96 -0.75
C THR A 581 9.11 8.40 -0.34
N VAL A 582 8.72 9.66 -0.59
CA VAL A 582 7.33 10.13 -0.40
C VAL A 582 6.36 9.33 -1.26
N ALA A 583 6.67 9.11 -2.54
CA ALA A 583 5.83 8.32 -3.45
C ALA A 583 5.60 6.90 -2.91
N MET A 584 6.68 6.16 -2.62
CA MET A 584 6.62 4.76 -2.19
C MET A 584 5.99 4.59 -0.80
N ALA A 585 6.22 5.53 0.12
CA ALA A 585 5.61 5.49 1.45
C ALA A 585 4.09 5.75 1.42
N TYR A 586 3.61 6.61 0.52
CA TYR A 586 2.20 7.03 0.40
C TYR A 586 1.48 6.45 -0.83
N CYS A 587 2.01 5.39 -1.44
CA CYS A 587 1.42 4.70 -2.60
C CYS A 587 -0.08 4.41 -2.40
N GLY A 588 -0.92 4.98 -3.27
CA GLY A 588 -2.37 4.80 -3.27
C GLY A 588 -3.10 5.33 -2.02
N SER A 589 -2.46 6.18 -1.21
CA SER A 589 -3.04 6.72 0.04
C SER A 589 -3.87 7.99 -0.16
N GLY A 590 -3.66 8.75 -1.25
CA GLY A 590 -4.33 10.04 -1.47
C GLY A 590 -4.11 11.11 -0.39
N ASN A 591 -3.06 11.01 0.44
CA ASN A 591 -2.88 11.89 1.59
C ASN A 591 -2.48 13.32 1.18
N ASN A 592 -3.32 14.30 1.54
CA ASN A 592 -3.13 15.72 1.26
C ASN A 592 -1.79 16.29 1.78
N LYS A 593 -1.25 15.78 2.90
CA LYS A 593 0.06 16.19 3.44
C LYS A 593 1.18 15.89 2.45
N ALA A 594 1.19 14.68 1.88
CA ALA A 594 2.18 14.24 0.91
C ALA A 594 2.03 15.01 -0.42
N ILE A 595 0.81 15.14 -0.93
CA ILE A 595 0.51 15.90 -2.16
C ILE A 595 0.96 17.37 -2.02
N ARG A 596 0.64 18.03 -0.91
CA ARG A 596 1.05 19.41 -0.64
C ARG A 596 2.56 19.57 -0.57
N ARG A 597 3.28 18.61 0.05
CA ARG A 597 4.76 18.61 0.11
C ARG A 597 5.36 18.47 -1.29
N LEU A 598 4.88 17.53 -2.11
CA LEU A 598 5.34 17.33 -3.48
C LEU A 598 5.08 18.55 -4.38
N LEU A 599 3.85 19.10 -4.36
CA LEU A 599 3.49 20.29 -5.13
C LEU A 599 4.33 21.51 -4.75
N HIS A 600 4.62 21.70 -3.45
CA HIS A 600 5.53 22.75 -3.00
C HIS A 600 6.93 22.58 -3.61
N VAL A 601 7.53 21.40 -3.51
CA VAL A 601 8.88 21.12 -4.04
C VAL A 601 8.93 21.24 -5.57
N ALA A 602 7.88 20.80 -6.29
CA ALA A 602 7.77 20.94 -7.75
C ALA A 602 7.80 22.40 -8.24
N VAL A 603 7.40 23.35 -7.40
CA VAL A 603 7.44 24.79 -7.69
C VAL A 603 8.70 25.46 -7.11
N SER A 604 9.14 25.08 -5.92
CA SER A 604 10.18 25.78 -5.17
C SER A 604 11.62 25.32 -5.43
N ASP A 605 11.86 24.07 -5.84
CA ASP A 605 13.23 23.60 -6.10
C ASP A 605 13.77 24.21 -7.40
N VAL A 606 15.08 24.46 -7.41
CA VAL A 606 15.82 25.00 -8.57
C VAL A 606 16.21 23.88 -9.53
N ASN A 607 16.33 22.63 -9.06
CA ASN A 607 16.78 21.51 -9.88
C ASN A 607 15.64 20.77 -10.58
N ASP A 608 15.67 20.77 -11.91
CA ASP A 608 14.61 20.21 -12.76
C ASP A 608 14.41 18.69 -12.63
N ASP A 609 15.42 17.91 -12.26
CA ASP A 609 15.26 16.47 -12.02
C ASP A 609 14.46 16.20 -10.73
N VAL A 610 14.58 17.06 -9.72
CA VAL A 610 13.77 16.98 -8.49
C VAL A 610 12.33 17.37 -8.80
N ARG A 611 12.14 18.45 -9.59
CA ARG A 611 10.81 18.91 -10.02
C ARG A 611 10.08 17.86 -10.85
N ARG A 612 10.78 17.19 -11.78
CA ARG A 612 10.23 16.06 -12.55
C ARG A 612 9.76 14.94 -11.61
N ALA A 613 10.63 14.47 -10.73
CA ALA A 613 10.31 13.38 -9.80
C ALA A 613 9.15 13.73 -8.85
N ALA A 614 9.07 14.99 -8.39
CA ALA A 614 7.99 15.45 -7.53
C ALA A 614 6.60 15.38 -8.20
N VAL A 615 6.53 15.63 -9.52
CA VAL A 615 5.29 15.50 -10.30
C VAL A 615 5.00 14.04 -10.67
N GLU A 616 6.01 13.26 -11.08
CA GLU A 616 5.88 11.80 -11.29
C GLU A 616 5.29 11.10 -10.05
N SER A 617 5.73 11.53 -8.86
CA SER A 617 5.29 11.02 -7.56
C SER A 617 3.79 11.18 -7.30
N LEU A 618 3.10 12.14 -7.95
CA LEU A 618 1.65 12.30 -7.83
C LEU A 618 0.90 11.08 -8.39
N GLY A 619 1.40 10.48 -9.48
CA GLY A 619 0.80 9.29 -10.08
C GLY A 619 0.79 8.09 -9.13
N PHE A 620 1.88 7.88 -8.40
CA PHE A 620 2.00 6.82 -7.38
C PHE A 620 1.12 7.05 -6.14
N ILE A 621 0.84 8.29 -5.75
CA ILE A 621 -0.02 8.58 -4.59
C ILE A 621 -1.52 8.49 -4.97
N LEU A 622 -1.87 8.89 -6.20
CA LEU A 622 -3.26 9.03 -6.67
C LEU A 622 -3.80 7.83 -7.48
N PHE A 623 -3.04 6.77 -7.76
CA PHE A 623 -3.52 5.64 -8.59
C PHE A 623 -4.82 4.98 -8.10
N ARG A 624 -5.17 5.11 -6.81
CA ARG A 624 -6.44 4.59 -6.26
C ARG A 624 -7.66 5.43 -6.67
N THR A 625 -7.47 6.71 -6.97
CA THR A 625 -8.52 7.66 -7.41
C THR A 625 -8.10 8.34 -8.72
N PRO A 626 -8.00 7.58 -9.84
CA PRO A 626 -7.39 8.07 -11.09
C PRO A 626 -8.16 9.19 -11.78
N GLU A 627 -9.41 9.45 -11.39
CA GLU A 627 -10.20 10.62 -11.82
C GLU A 627 -9.66 11.95 -11.26
N GLN A 628 -8.97 11.92 -10.11
CA GLN A 628 -8.43 13.13 -9.48
C GLN A 628 -7.08 13.57 -10.08
N CYS A 629 -6.33 12.65 -10.71
CA CYS A 629 -5.02 12.96 -11.26
C CYS A 629 -5.08 13.98 -12.43
N PRO A 630 -5.96 13.85 -13.43
CA PRO A 630 -6.15 14.86 -14.48
C PRO A 630 -6.39 16.28 -13.95
N SER A 631 -7.29 16.45 -12.98
CA SER A 631 -7.64 17.78 -12.46
C SER A 631 -6.49 18.48 -11.72
N VAL A 632 -5.67 17.72 -10.97
CA VAL A 632 -4.46 18.27 -10.30
C VAL A 632 -3.34 18.53 -11.31
N VAL A 633 -3.15 17.63 -12.27
CA VAL A 633 -2.01 17.68 -13.20
C VAL A 633 -2.23 18.64 -14.37
N SER A 634 -3.48 18.95 -14.74
CA SER A 634 -3.83 19.86 -15.84
C SER A 634 -3.08 21.21 -15.79
N LEU A 635 -3.00 21.85 -14.61
CA LEU A 635 -2.26 23.11 -14.46
C LEU A 635 -0.72 22.95 -14.57
N LEU A 636 -0.19 21.80 -14.14
CA LEU A 636 1.24 21.48 -14.28
C LEU A 636 1.60 21.15 -15.74
N SER A 637 0.62 20.63 -16.49
CA SER A 637 0.68 20.28 -17.91
C SER A 637 1.03 21.48 -18.80
N GLU A 638 0.54 22.67 -18.46
CA GLU A 638 0.75 23.92 -19.21
C GLU A 638 2.00 24.70 -18.77
N SER A 639 2.75 24.18 -17.79
CA SER A 639 3.90 24.90 -17.21
C SER A 639 5.02 25.15 -18.24
N TYR A 640 5.71 26.28 -18.12
CA TYR A 640 6.80 26.66 -19.04
C TYR A 640 7.96 25.65 -19.05
N ASN A 641 8.18 24.94 -17.94
CA ASN A 641 9.30 24.03 -17.75
C ASN A 641 9.01 22.65 -18.37
N PRO A 642 9.75 22.19 -19.40
CA PRO A 642 9.47 20.92 -20.04
C PRO A 642 9.72 19.70 -19.15
N HIS A 643 10.56 19.80 -18.10
CA HIS A 643 10.73 18.72 -17.12
C HIS A 643 9.47 18.49 -16.28
N VAL A 644 8.74 19.56 -15.95
CA VAL A 644 7.46 19.50 -15.25
C VAL A 644 6.38 18.94 -16.18
N ARG A 645 6.34 19.35 -17.46
CA ARG A 645 5.43 18.78 -18.47
C ARG A 645 5.68 17.29 -18.73
N TYR A 646 6.93 16.85 -18.76
CA TYR A 646 7.27 15.43 -18.84
C TYR A 646 6.79 14.65 -17.60
N GLY A 647 7.06 15.17 -16.40
CA GLY A 647 6.60 14.54 -15.15
C GLY A 647 5.07 14.46 -15.07
N ALA A 648 4.37 15.48 -15.57
CA ALA A 648 2.91 15.50 -15.71
C ALA A 648 2.41 14.40 -16.65
N ALA A 649 3.02 14.25 -17.83
CA ALA A 649 2.70 13.18 -18.77
C ALA A 649 2.85 11.79 -18.13
N MET A 650 3.98 11.54 -17.47
CA MET A 650 4.25 10.26 -16.80
C MET A 650 3.32 10.01 -15.61
N ALA A 651 2.95 11.04 -14.84
CA ALA A 651 1.99 10.92 -13.74
C ALA A 651 0.59 10.51 -14.23
N LEU A 652 0.12 11.07 -15.34
CA LEU A 652 -1.12 10.66 -16.00
C LEU A 652 -1.01 9.21 -16.50
N GLY A 653 0.09 8.86 -17.16
CA GLY A 653 0.35 7.51 -17.69
C GLY A 653 0.32 6.43 -16.61
N ILE A 654 1.01 6.65 -15.49
CA ILE A 654 1.06 5.71 -14.35
C ILE A 654 -0.29 5.61 -13.65
N CYS A 655 -0.97 6.74 -13.43
CA CYS A 655 -2.22 6.79 -12.67
C CYS A 655 -3.40 6.21 -13.45
N CYS A 656 -3.52 6.50 -14.75
CA CYS A 656 -4.68 6.16 -15.56
C CYS A 656 -4.50 4.90 -16.44
N ALA A 657 -3.38 4.18 -16.32
CA ALA A 657 -3.05 2.99 -17.12
C ALA A 657 -4.19 1.95 -17.20
N GLY A 658 -4.82 1.64 -16.07
CA GLY A 658 -5.87 0.62 -15.98
C GLY A 658 -7.30 1.10 -16.29
N THR A 659 -7.52 2.37 -16.63
CA THR A 659 -8.90 2.93 -16.73
C THR A 659 -9.30 3.43 -18.11
N GLY A 660 -8.36 3.78 -19.00
CA GLY A 660 -8.70 4.36 -20.30
C GLY A 660 -9.39 5.72 -20.20
N ASN A 661 -9.09 6.51 -19.17
CA ASN A 661 -9.75 7.79 -18.95
C ASN A 661 -9.51 8.77 -20.13
N LYS A 662 -10.60 9.13 -20.82
CA LYS A 662 -10.59 10.03 -21.98
C LYS A 662 -10.07 11.43 -21.65
N GLU A 663 -10.25 11.91 -20.42
CA GLU A 663 -9.72 13.19 -19.98
C GLU A 663 -8.18 13.21 -19.97
N ALA A 664 -7.57 12.13 -19.47
CA ALA A 664 -6.11 11.98 -19.48
C ALA A 664 -5.55 11.90 -20.91
N ILE A 665 -6.24 11.23 -21.83
CA ILE A 665 -5.85 11.17 -23.25
C ILE A 665 -5.91 12.57 -23.90
N ASN A 666 -7.01 13.31 -23.68
CA ASN A 666 -7.17 14.67 -24.20
C ASN A 666 -6.07 15.64 -23.70
N LEU A 667 -5.55 15.45 -22.47
CA LEU A 667 -4.43 16.22 -21.93
C LEU A 667 -3.06 15.86 -22.54
N LEU A 668 -2.87 14.61 -23.00
CA LEU A 668 -1.61 14.13 -23.59
C LEU A 668 -1.46 14.48 -25.09
N GLU A 669 -2.56 14.70 -25.80
CA GLU A 669 -2.56 15.11 -27.21
C GLU A 669 -1.80 16.41 -27.51
N PRO A 670 -2.01 17.53 -26.78
CA PRO A 670 -1.19 18.73 -26.99
C PRO A 670 0.29 18.49 -26.63
N MET A 671 0.59 17.66 -25.63
CA MET A 671 1.98 17.33 -25.25
C MET A 671 2.72 16.53 -26.33
N THR A 672 2.00 15.74 -27.12
CA THR A 672 2.58 14.99 -28.25
C THR A 672 3.07 15.95 -29.36
N ASN A 673 2.52 17.17 -29.39
CA ASN A 673 2.92 18.25 -30.30
C ASN A 673 3.88 19.28 -29.65
N ASP A 674 4.33 19.04 -28.42
CA ASP A 674 5.28 19.94 -27.73
C ASP A 674 6.59 20.11 -28.52
N PRO A 675 7.20 21.30 -28.60
CA PRO A 675 8.48 21.49 -29.29
C PRO A 675 9.63 20.65 -28.72
N VAL A 676 9.59 20.28 -27.44
CA VAL A 676 10.66 19.55 -26.75
C VAL A 676 10.55 18.04 -26.96
N ASN A 677 11.66 17.43 -27.39
CA ASN A 677 11.73 16.02 -27.79
C ASN A 677 11.37 15.02 -26.68
N TYR A 678 11.89 15.20 -25.46
CA TYR A 678 11.61 14.25 -24.37
C TYR A 678 10.19 14.38 -23.84
N VAL A 679 9.55 15.56 -23.89
CA VAL A 679 8.12 15.72 -23.54
C VAL A 679 7.25 14.88 -24.46
N ARG A 680 7.49 14.95 -25.78
CA ARG A 680 6.81 14.07 -26.76
C ARG A 680 7.05 12.58 -26.48
N GLN A 681 8.26 12.20 -26.08
CA GLN A 681 8.58 10.82 -25.69
C GLN A 681 7.77 10.37 -24.47
N GLY A 682 7.70 11.20 -23.43
CA GLY A 682 6.90 10.93 -22.23
C GLY A 682 5.41 10.83 -22.53
N ALA A 683 4.88 11.72 -23.37
CA ALA A 683 3.49 11.70 -23.81
C ALA A 683 3.15 10.40 -24.56
N LEU A 684 3.98 9.97 -25.53
CA LEU A 684 3.75 8.72 -26.26
C LEU A 684 3.80 7.47 -25.36
N ILE A 685 4.72 7.43 -24.40
CA ILE A 685 4.79 6.33 -23.42
C ILE A 685 3.54 6.35 -22.52
N ALA A 686 3.13 7.51 -22.01
CA ALA A 686 1.94 7.65 -21.18
C ALA A 686 0.66 7.25 -21.92
N SER A 687 0.50 7.65 -23.18
CA SER A 687 -0.62 7.24 -24.03
C SER A 687 -0.65 5.72 -24.26
N ALA A 688 0.52 5.09 -24.50
CA ALA A 688 0.61 3.64 -24.64
C ALA A 688 0.26 2.90 -23.34
N LEU A 689 0.62 3.43 -22.17
CA LEU A 689 0.22 2.87 -20.87
C LEU A 689 -1.28 2.98 -20.63
N ILE A 690 -1.90 4.12 -20.96
CA ILE A 690 -3.35 4.36 -20.78
C ILE A 690 -4.21 3.50 -21.72
N MET A 691 -3.70 3.12 -22.88
CA MET A 691 -4.43 2.34 -23.90
C MET A 691 -4.10 0.83 -23.89
N ILE A 692 -3.38 0.34 -22.87
CA ILE A 692 -3.03 -1.08 -22.78
C ILE A 692 -4.29 -1.96 -22.69
N GLN A 693 -4.33 -3.03 -23.50
CA GLN A 693 -5.46 -3.96 -23.64
C GLN A 693 -6.82 -3.33 -24.03
N GLN A 694 -6.85 -2.07 -24.46
CA GLN A 694 -8.06 -1.41 -24.96
C GLN A 694 -8.24 -1.63 -26.47
N THR A 695 -9.47 -1.44 -26.93
CA THR A 695 -9.85 -1.59 -28.34
C THR A 695 -10.47 -0.29 -28.86
N GLU A 696 -10.63 -0.19 -30.18
CA GLU A 696 -11.26 0.95 -30.84
C GLU A 696 -12.68 1.27 -30.31
N ILE A 697 -13.38 0.25 -29.79
CA ILE A 697 -14.72 0.38 -29.18
C ILE A 697 -14.66 1.20 -27.88
N THR A 698 -13.63 1.02 -27.05
CA THR A 698 -13.49 1.77 -25.78
C THR A 698 -12.94 3.17 -26.04
N CYS A 699 -11.93 3.27 -26.90
CA CYS A 699 -11.24 4.50 -27.25
C CYS A 699 -10.96 4.55 -28.76
N PRO A 700 -11.59 5.45 -29.55
CA PRO A 700 -11.38 5.54 -30.99
C PRO A 700 -10.02 6.18 -31.39
N LYS A 701 -9.08 6.31 -30.45
CA LYS A 701 -7.70 6.79 -30.65
C LYS A 701 -6.64 5.70 -30.43
N VAL A 702 -7.07 4.44 -30.43
CA VAL A 702 -6.21 3.24 -30.32
C VAL A 702 -5.53 2.89 -31.66
N THR A 703 -5.96 3.50 -32.77
CA THR A 703 -5.51 3.27 -34.15
C THR A 703 -4.53 4.33 -34.68
#